data_AF-A0A1D7XU37-F1
#
_entry.id   AF-A0A1D7XU37-F1
#
_cell.length_a   1.000
_cell.length_b   1.000
_cell.length_c   1.000
_cell.angle_alpha   90.00
_cell.angle_beta   90.00
_cell.angle_gamma   90.00
#
_symmetry.space_group_name_H-M   'P 1'
#
loop_
_entity.id
_entity.type
_entity.pdbx_description
1 polymer ?
#
loop_
_entity_poly.entity_id
_entity_poly.type
_entity_poly.pdbx_seq_one_letter_code
_entity_poly.pdbx_strand_id
1 'polypeptide(L)'
;MKKRRINKIAIIGSGIMGSGIACHFANIGVEVLLLDIIPNALNDKEKALGLTLEDKLVRNRLVNDALKTALKSKPSPIYSQKFAQRITTGNTEDDISKIKDADWIMEVVVERLDIKKQVFEMLEKHRTPGTLITSNTSGIPIKFMSEGRSADFQEHFCGTHFFNPARYLNLFEIIPGPKTDSSVLTFLNEYGSKFLGKTSVVAKDTPAFIGNRIGIFGIQSLFHQVKELGLSVEEIDKLTGPVIGRPKSATFRTVDVVGLDTLVHVANGIHENCPKDEAHHLFQLPDFISKMMKNNWLGSKSGQGFYKKEGKKITVLDLETLEYRDKKPAKFPTLELTKTIDNVIDRFSVLVKGKDKAGDFYRKNFAAMFAYVSNRIPEISDDLYKIDNAMKAGFGWEHGPFQIWDAIGVQKGIEIMNAEGQKPAQWVFNMLDSGSNSFYTVQNGATLAYSIEHNKQVEIPGQDAFIVLDNIRKSKEVFKNSGVVIEDLGDGILNCEFRSKMNTIGGDVLAGLNKAVDLAEQNFEGLVIGNQGANFSVGANIGMIFMMAVEQEYDELNMAIKYFQDTMMRMRYSSIPTIAAPHGMTLGGGCELSLHADKVVAAAETYIGLVEFGVGVIPGGGGSKEMAMRASDSFRKDDVELNILQEYFLTIGMAKVATSAYEAFDLGILQKGKDVVVVNKAQQIAVAKAQAKLLANQGYTKPVKRKDIKVLGKQALGMFLVGTDSMQASKYISAHDKKIANKLAYVMAGGDLSEPSLVSEQYLLDIEREAFLSLCTERKTLERIQHMLKTGKPLRN
;
A
#
# COMPACT_ATOMS: atom_id res chain seq x y z
N MET A 1 31.64 -9.57 -11.44
CA MET A 1 30.37 -9.93 -12.13
C MET A 1 29.91 -8.74 -12.98
N LYS A 2 29.36 -8.98 -14.18
CA LYS A 2 28.74 -7.90 -14.98
C LYS A 2 27.46 -7.45 -14.28
N LYS A 3 27.26 -6.14 -14.11
CA LYS A 3 26.01 -5.59 -13.56
C LYS A 3 24.88 -5.83 -14.56
N ARG A 4 23.90 -6.67 -14.21
CA ARG A 4 22.67 -6.88 -15.00
C ARG A 4 21.77 -5.64 -14.91
N ARG A 5 21.07 -5.33 -15.99
CA ARG A 5 20.06 -4.25 -16.07
C ARG A 5 18.85 -4.81 -16.82
N ILE A 6 17.66 -4.43 -16.39
CA ILE A 6 16.41 -4.80 -17.09
C ILE A 6 15.88 -3.54 -17.75
N ASN A 7 15.94 -3.51 -19.07
CA ASN A 7 15.32 -2.49 -19.91
C ASN A 7 14.04 -3.04 -20.55
N LYS A 8 14.03 -4.34 -20.86
CA LYS A 8 12.88 -5.04 -21.45
C LYS A 8 12.58 -6.36 -20.77
N ILE A 9 11.30 -6.61 -20.49
CA ILE A 9 10.79 -7.89 -19.97
C ILE A 9 9.76 -8.48 -20.93
N ALA A 10 9.82 -9.80 -21.15
CA ALA A 10 8.77 -10.55 -21.81
C ALA A 10 7.94 -11.33 -20.78
N ILE A 11 6.62 -11.20 -20.84
CA ILE A 11 5.67 -11.92 -19.98
C ILE A 11 4.85 -12.85 -20.87
N ILE A 12 4.87 -14.14 -20.54
CA ILE A 12 4.23 -15.21 -21.32
C ILE A 12 2.99 -15.69 -20.56
N GLY A 13 1.82 -15.36 -21.09
CA GLY A 13 0.52 -15.53 -20.44
C GLY A 13 -0.03 -14.19 -19.99
N SER A 14 -1.16 -13.76 -20.55
CA SER A 14 -1.73 -12.43 -20.33
C SER A 14 -2.86 -12.37 -19.32
N GLY A 15 -3.18 -13.48 -18.65
CA GLY A 15 -4.25 -13.57 -17.65
C GLY A 15 -4.12 -12.55 -16.50
N ILE A 16 -4.98 -12.68 -15.48
CA ILE A 16 -5.07 -11.69 -14.38
C ILE A 16 -3.69 -11.33 -13.79
N MET A 17 -2.87 -12.34 -13.50
CA MET A 17 -1.51 -12.13 -12.99
C MET A 17 -0.56 -11.57 -14.06
N GLY A 18 -0.55 -12.13 -15.27
CA GLY A 18 0.35 -11.70 -16.34
C GLY A 18 0.16 -10.23 -16.73
N SER A 19 -1.08 -9.80 -16.97
CA SER A 19 -1.39 -8.39 -17.23
C SER A 19 -1.09 -7.49 -16.02
N GLY A 20 -1.31 -7.99 -14.80
CA GLY A 20 -0.98 -7.25 -13.57
C GLY A 20 0.53 -7.03 -13.39
N ILE A 21 1.34 -8.06 -13.64
CA ILE A 21 2.81 -8.00 -13.62
C ILE A 21 3.30 -7.09 -14.75
N ALA A 22 2.70 -7.16 -15.95
CA ALA A 22 3.02 -6.27 -17.06
C ALA A 22 2.84 -4.79 -16.68
N CYS A 23 1.72 -4.46 -16.05
CA CYS A 23 1.49 -3.11 -15.53
C CYS A 23 2.54 -2.72 -14.46
N HIS A 24 2.93 -3.66 -13.58
CA HIS A 24 3.91 -3.40 -12.53
C HIS A 24 5.33 -3.13 -13.06
N PHE A 25 5.76 -3.82 -14.12
CA PHE A 25 7.03 -3.49 -14.78
C PHE A 25 6.95 -2.18 -15.57
N ALA A 26 5.83 -1.93 -16.26
CA ALA A 26 5.61 -0.65 -16.94
C ALA A 26 5.65 0.54 -15.98
N ASN A 27 5.15 0.37 -14.75
CA ASN A 27 5.19 1.39 -13.70
C ASN A 27 6.61 1.89 -13.37
N ILE A 28 7.60 0.99 -13.42
CA ILE A 28 8.99 1.30 -13.06
C ILE A 28 9.83 1.70 -14.29
N GLY A 29 9.20 1.90 -15.44
CA GLY A 29 9.83 2.40 -16.66
C GLY A 29 10.39 1.32 -17.59
N VAL A 30 10.13 0.04 -17.33
CA VAL A 30 10.59 -1.08 -18.16
C VAL A 30 9.67 -1.25 -19.38
N GLU A 31 10.24 -1.55 -20.54
CA GLU A 31 9.48 -1.96 -21.73
C GLU A 31 8.96 -3.38 -21.54
N VAL A 32 7.68 -3.61 -21.81
CA VAL A 32 7.04 -4.91 -21.59
C VAL A 32 6.54 -5.47 -22.91
N LEU A 33 6.95 -6.70 -23.23
CA LEU A 33 6.32 -7.52 -24.25
C LEU A 33 5.37 -8.51 -23.56
N LEU A 34 4.07 -8.32 -23.71
CA LEU A 34 3.05 -9.22 -23.17
C LEU A 34 2.56 -10.14 -24.28
N LEU A 35 2.78 -11.45 -24.14
CA LEU A 35 2.38 -12.46 -25.10
C LEU A 35 1.32 -13.39 -24.53
N ASP A 36 0.39 -13.84 -25.36
CA ASP A 36 -0.52 -14.95 -25.06
C ASP A 36 -0.70 -15.86 -26.28
N ILE A 37 -1.40 -16.97 -26.10
CA ILE A 37 -1.81 -17.85 -27.20
C ILE A 37 -2.83 -17.16 -28.11
N ILE A 38 -2.99 -17.67 -29.33
CA ILE A 38 -4.06 -17.25 -30.23
C ILE A 38 -5.40 -17.89 -29.81
N PRO A 39 -6.56 -17.25 -30.08
CA PRO A 39 -7.85 -17.90 -29.89
C PRO A 39 -8.03 -19.10 -30.82
N ASN A 40 -8.75 -20.12 -30.35
CA ASN A 40 -9.12 -21.29 -31.16
C ASN A 40 -10.47 -21.14 -31.90
N ALA A 41 -11.22 -20.07 -31.64
CA ALA A 41 -12.52 -19.81 -32.25
C ALA A 41 -12.89 -18.32 -32.26
N LEU A 42 -13.69 -17.92 -33.25
CA LEU A 42 -14.27 -16.57 -33.35
C LEU A 42 -15.40 -16.36 -32.34
N ASN A 43 -15.49 -15.17 -31.77
CA ASN A 43 -16.66 -14.73 -31.00
C ASN A 43 -17.75 -14.13 -31.91
N ASP A 44 -18.95 -13.90 -31.36
CA ASP A 44 -20.11 -13.44 -32.14
C ASP A 44 -19.90 -12.06 -32.78
N LYS A 45 -19.13 -11.17 -32.15
CA LYS A 45 -18.79 -9.86 -32.72
C LYS A 45 -17.84 -9.99 -33.90
N GLU A 46 -16.85 -10.86 -33.80
CA GLU A 46 -15.88 -11.14 -34.87
C GLU A 46 -16.57 -11.77 -36.08
N LYS A 47 -17.48 -12.73 -35.84
CA LYS A 47 -18.32 -13.33 -36.89
C LYS A 47 -19.18 -12.27 -37.59
N ALA A 48 -19.82 -11.37 -36.83
CA ALA A 48 -20.65 -10.30 -37.38
C ALA A 48 -19.84 -9.29 -38.21
N LEU A 49 -18.54 -9.12 -37.91
CA LEU A 49 -17.62 -8.27 -38.65
C LEU A 49 -16.94 -8.97 -39.83
N GLY A 50 -17.24 -10.25 -40.08
CA GLY A 50 -16.63 -11.03 -41.17
C GLY A 50 -15.14 -11.33 -40.97
N LEU A 51 -14.66 -11.32 -39.72
CA LEU A 51 -13.27 -11.63 -39.40
C LEU A 51 -13.00 -13.13 -39.42
N THR A 52 -11.73 -13.49 -39.60
CA THR A 52 -11.19 -14.85 -39.63
C THR A 52 -10.17 -15.07 -38.51
N LEU A 53 -9.78 -16.31 -38.27
CA LEU A 53 -8.74 -16.62 -37.28
C LEU A 53 -7.35 -16.10 -37.67
N GLU A 54 -7.14 -15.74 -38.94
CA GLU A 54 -5.87 -15.18 -39.43
C GLU A 54 -5.77 -13.67 -39.23
N ASP A 55 -6.89 -13.00 -38.95
CA ASP A 55 -6.88 -11.56 -38.72
C ASP A 55 -6.11 -11.21 -37.46
N LYS A 56 -5.14 -10.30 -37.56
CA LYS A 56 -4.29 -9.86 -36.44
C LYS A 56 -5.09 -9.40 -35.21
N LEU A 57 -6.25 -8.80 -35.44
CA LEU A 57 -7.17 -8.39 -34.36
C LEU A 57 -7.68 -9.60 -33.57
N VAL A 58 -8.00 -10.70 -34.25
CA VAL A 58 -8.46 -11.96 -33.63
C VAL A 58 -7.27 -12.67 -32.97
N ARG A 59 -6.15 -12.83 -33.67
CA ARG A 59 -4.94 -13.51 -33.15
C ARG A 59 -4.45 -12.90 -31.83
N ASN A 60 -4.55 -11.59 -31.68
CA ASN A 60 -4.16 -10.87 -30.45
C ASN A 60 -5.33 -10.55 -29.50
N ARG A 61 -6.54 -11.10 -29.73
CA ARG A 61 -7.71 -10.75 -28.89
C ARG A 61 -7.49 -11.06 -27.42
N LEU A 62 -6.99 -12.25 -27.08
CA LEU A 62 -6.85 -12.67 -25.68
C LEU A 62 -5.95 -11.71 -24.90
N VAL A 63 -4.78 -11.40 -25.45
CA VAL A 63 -3.83 -10.47 -24.83
C VAL A 63 -4.35 -9.04 -24.74
N ASN A 64 -5.03 -8.56 -25.78
CA ASN A 64 -5.56 -7.20 -25.81
C ASN A 64 -6.73 -7.02 -24.83
N ASP A 65 -7.64 -7.99 -24.77
CA ASP A 65 -8.77 -7.96 -23.87
C ASP A 65 -8.32 -8.10 -22.40
N ALA A 66 -7.32 -8.93 -22.13
CA ALA A 66 -6.77 -9.09 -20.78
C ALA A 66 -6.09 -7.80 -20.30
N LEU A 67 -5.23 -7.19 -21.12
CA LEU A 67 -4.59 -5.90 -20.78
C LEU A 67 -5.62 -4.79 -20.60
N LYS A 68 -6.61 -4.69 -21.49
CA LYS A 68 -7.71 -3.72 -21.38
C LYS A 68 -8.54 -3.92 -20.11
N THR A 69 -8.75 -5.16 -19.69
CA THR A 69 -9.43 -5.49 -18.43
C THR A 69 -8.59 -5.05 -17.24
N ALA A 70 -7.28 -5.32 -17.24
CA ALA A 70 -6.37 -4.90 -16.19
C ALA A 70 -6.31 -3.36 -16.07
N LEU A 71 -6.19 -2.62 -17.17
CA LEU A 71 -6.14 -1.15 -17.15
C LEU A 71 -7.42 -0.49 -16.60
N LYS A 72 -8.56 -1.19 -16.71
CA LYS A 72 -9.87 -0.76 -16.18
C LYS A 72 -10.17 -1.25 -14.77
N SER A 73 -9.37 -2.16 -14.22
CA SER A 73 -9.64 -2.74 -12.91
C SER A 73 -9.49 -1.70 -11.80
N LYS A 74 -10.25 -1.89 -10.72
CA LYS A 74 -10.13 -1.10 -9.49
C LYS A 74 -9.88 -2.04 -8.30
N PRO A 75 -8.80 -1.85 -7.53
CA PRO A 75 -7.79 -0.80 -7.68
C PRO A 75 -6.92 -0.99 -8.95
N SER A 76 -6.30 0.09 -9.44
CA SER A 76 -5.60 0.10 -10.74
C SER A 76 -4.21 -0.54 -10.64
N PRO A 77 -3.82 -1.44 -11.55
CA PRO A 77 -2.48 -2.05 -11.52
C PRO A 77 -1.40 -1.10 -12.05
N ILE A 78 -1.77 0.04 -12.63
CA ILE A 78 -0.85 1.02 -13.21
C ILE A 78 -0.91 2.36 -12.46
N TYR A 79 0.24 3.01 -12.27
CA TYR A 79 0.33 4.30 -11.58
C TYR A 79 -0.26 5.45 -12.39
N SER A 80 -0.05 5.42 -13.72
CA SER A 80 -0.61 6.38 -14.67
C SER A 80 -1.02 5.63 -15.92
N GLN A 81 -2.18 5.96 -16.49
CA GLN A 81 -2.66 5.36 -17.72
C GLN A 81 -1.68 5.58 -18.89
N LYS A 82 -0.90 6.66 -18.86
CA LYS A 82 0.15 6.95 -19.86
C LYS A 82 1.23 5.86 -19.89
N PHE A 83 1.46 5.15 -18.80
CA PHE A 83 2.49 4.10 -18.74
C PHE A 83 2.09 2.84 -19.52
N ALA A 84 0.81 2.69 -19.89
CA ALA A 84 0.36 1.58 -20.73
C ALA A 84 1.05 1.56 -22.10
N GLN A 85 1.53 2.70 -22.59
CA GLN A 85 2.30 2.80 -23.84
C GLN A 85 3.65 2.05 -23.79
N ARG A 86 4.10 1.65 -22.60
CA ARG A 86 5.30 0.83 -22.41
C ARG A 86 5.02 -0.66 -22.60
N ILE A 87 3.76 -1.06 -22.75
CA ILE A 87 3.33 -2.45 -22.91
C ILE A 87 2.95 -2.68 -24.37
N THR A 88 3.74 -3.53 -25.05
CA THR A 88 3.43 -4.04 -26.38
C THR A 88 2.79 -5.41 -26.24
N THR A 89 1.63 -5.60 -26.88
CA THR A 89 0.94 -6.89 -26.93
C THR A 89 1.30 -7.67 -28.18
N GLY A 90 1.29 -9.00 -28.08
CA GLY A 90 1.51 -9.92 -29.19
C GLY A 90 1.08 -11.35 -28.85
N ASN A 91 1.38 -12.30 -29.71
CA ASN A 91 1.07 -13.71 -29.47
C ASN A 91 2.27 -14.66 -29.59
N THR A 92 2.13 -15.86 -29.03
CA THR A 92 3.21 -16.86 -28.96
C THR A 92 3.52 -17.55 -30.29
N GLU A 93 2.75 -17.32 -31.35
CA GLU A 93 3.06 -17.84 -32.68
C GLU A 93 3.80 -16.79 -33.53
N ASP A 94 3.25 -15.59 -33.64
CA ASP A 94 3.75 -14.54 -34.52
C ASP A 94 4.94 -13.78 -33.91
N ASP A 95 4.93 -13.60 -32.59
CA ASP A 95 5.79 -12.64 -31.91
C ASP A 95 6.82 -13.28 -30.97
N ILE A 96 6.86 -14.61 -30.86
CA ILE A 96 7.76 -15.32 -29.93
C ILE A 96 9.24 -15.04 -30.17
N SER A 97 9.63 -14.82 -31.42
CA SER A 97 11.02 -14.48 -31.77
C SER A 97 11.49 -13.15 -31.17
N LYS A 98 10.58 -12.27 -30.76
CA LYS A 98 10.90 -10.97 -30.13
C LYS A 98 11.40 -11.11 -28.70
N ILE A 99 11.25 -12.27 -28.05
CA ILE A 99 11.78 -12.49 -26.70
C ILE A 99 13.31 -12.47 -26.68
N LYS A 100 13.98 -12.62 -27.83
CA LYS A 100 15.45 -12.54 -27.95
C LYS A 100 16.00 -11.20 -27.45
N ASP A 101 15.20 -10.14 -27.52
CA ASP A 101 15.56 -8.78 -27.13
C ASP A 101 15.22 -8.50 -25.65
N ALA A 102 14.69 -9.47 -24.90
CA ALA A 102 14.33 -9.32 -23.50
C ALA A 102 15.52 -9.64 -22.57
N ASP A 103 15.69 -8.81 -21.54
CA ASP A 103 16.68 -9.03 -20.48
C ASP A 103 16.18 -10.05 -19.44
N TRP A 104 14.84 -10.16 -19.33
CA TRP A 104 14.13 -11.09 -18.46
C TRP A 104 12.87 -11.61 -19.16
N ILE A 105 12.66 -12.92 -19.10
CA ILE A 105 11.46 -13.60 -19.57
C ILE A 105 10.75 -14.25 -18.37
N MET A 106 9.45 -14.02 -18.21
CA MET A 106 8.65 -14.56 -17.12
C MET A 106 7.45 -15.34 -17.64
N GLU A 107 7.35 -16.59 -17.19
CA GLU A 107 6.23 -17.48 -17.47
C GLU A 107 5.11 -17.27 -16.43
N VAL A 108 3.89 -17.04 -16.91
CA VAL A 108 2.68 -16.78 -16.13
C VAL A 108 1.46 -17.48 -16.78
N VAL A 109 1.66 -18.69 -17.29
CA VAL A 109 0.62 -19.54 -17.87
C VAL A 109 -0.06 -20.41 -16.81
N VAL A 110 -1.06 -21.18 -17.24
CA VAL A 110 -1.84 -22.08 -16.37
C VAL A 110 -0.96 -23.02 -15.54
N GLU A 111 -1.43 -23.36 -14.34
CA GLU A 111 -0.67 -24.15 -13.35
C GLU A 111 -0.66 -25.64 -13.69
N ARG A 112 0.01 -25.98 -14.81
CA ARG A 112 0.15 -27.33 -15.35
C ARG A 112 1.57 -27.56 -15.84
N LEU A 113 2.25 -28.55 -15.23
CA LEU A 113 3.67 -28.83 -15.51
C LEU A 113 3.93 -29.15 -16.99
N ASP A 114 3.04 -29.92 -17.64
CA ASP A 114 3.18 -30.30 -19.04
C ASP A 114 3.13 -29.09 -19.99
N ILE A 115 2.22 -28.15 -19.73
CA ILE A 115 2.10 -26.90 -20.49
C ILE A 115 3.33 -26.00 -20.24
N LYS A 116 3.75 -25.86 -18.98
CA LYS A 116 4.95 -25.06 -18.64
C LYS A 116 6.21 -25.61 -19.33
N LYS A 117 6.40 -26.95 -19.36
CA LYS A 117 7.53 -27.57 -20.06
C LYS A 117 7.54 -27.25 -21.57
N GLN A 118 6.38 -27.24 -22.23
CA GLN A 118 6.25 -26.84 -23.64
C GLN A 118 6.62 -25.37 -23.84
N VAL A 119 6.12 -24.48 -22.96
CA VAL A 119 6.47 -23.05 -23.00
C VAL A 119 7.98 -22.88 -22.84
N PHE A 120 8.61 -23.50 -21.84
CA PHE A 120 10.07 -23.37 -21.66
C PHE A 120 10.88 -23.92 -22.85
N GLU A 121 10.38 -24.95 -23.54
CA GLU A 121 11.04 -25.46 -24.76
C GLU A 121 11.00 -24.43 -25.90
N MET A 122 9.85 -23.77 -26.06
CA MET A 122 9.66 -22.69 -27.01
C MET A 122 10.54 -21.49 -26.66
N LEU A 123 10.56 -21.06 -25.39
CA LEU A 123 11.41 -19.95 -24.93
C LEU A 123 12.90 -20.26 -25.14
N GLU A 124 13.32 -21.49 -24.90
CA GLU A 124 14.71 -21.91 -25.08
C GLU A 124 15.20 -21.74 -26.52
N LYS A 125 14.34 -21.98 -27.52
CA LYS A 125 14.66 -21.83 -28.95
C LYS A 125 14.84 -20.39 -29.41
N HIS A 126 14.24 -19.41 -28.72
CA HIS A 126 14.18 -18.01 -29.17
C HIS A 126 14.89 -17.01 -28.26
N ARG A 127 15.22 -17.37 -27.01
CA ARG A 127 15.92 -16.47 -26.09
C ARG A 127 17.40 -16.27 -26.48
N THR A 128 17.97 -15.18 -25.99
CA THR A 128 19.43 -14.99 -25.98
C THR A 128 20.06 -15.80 -24.81
N PRO A 129 21.20 -16.48 -25.01
CA PRO A 129 21.90 -17.15 -23.91
C PRO A 129 22.23 -16.19 -22.76
N GLY A 130 22.07 -16.64 -21.52
CA GLY A 130 22.26 -15.83 -20.31
C GLY A 130 21.11 -14.89 -19.93
N THR A 131 20.03 -14.83 -20.73
CA THR A 131 18.78 -14.11 -20.38
C THR A 131 18.16 -14.75 -19.13
N LEU A 132 17.66 -13.92 -18.20
CA LEU A 132 16.95 -14.41 -17.02
C LEU A 132 15.61 -15.03 -17.41
N ILE A 133 15.30 -16.21 -16.88
CA ILE A 133 14.03 -16.89 -17.13
C ILE A 133 13.42 -17.24 -15.79
N THR A 134 12.16 -16.88 -15.57
CA THR A 134 11.50 -17.20 -14.30
C THR A 134 10.09 -17.72 -14.50
N SER A 135 9.58 -18.45 -13.51
CA SER A 135 8.20 -18.91 -13.46
C SER A 135 7.46 -18.25 -12.29
N ASN A 136 6.27 -17.72 -12.54
CA ASN A 136 5.33 -17.25 -11.51
C ASN A 136 4.42 -18.39 -11.01
N THR A 137 4.94 -19.61 -10.90
CA THR A 137 4.24 -20.74 -10.28
C THR A 137 3.94 -20.45 -8.80
N SER A 138 2.87 -21.04 -8.27
CA SER A 138 2.46 -20.90 -6.86
C SER A 138 2.73 -22.15 -6.03
N GLY A 139 3.16 -23.25 -6.66
CA GLY A 139 3.45 -24.49 -5.95
C GLY A 139 4.05 -25.65 -6.74
N ILE A 140 4.29 -25.52 -8.06
CA ILE A 140 5.01 -26.54 -8.83
C ILE A 140 6.51 -26.42 -8.53
N PRO A 141 7.18 -27.49 -8.07
CA PRO A 141 8.61 -27.42 -7.79
C PRO A 141 9.45 -27.02 -9.01
N ILE A 142 10.38 -26.09 -8.80
CA ILE A 142 11.24 -25.51 -9.83
C ILE A 142 12.12 -26.59 -10.47
N LYS A 143 12.58 -27.55 -9.67
CA LYS A 143 13.31 -28.72 -10.17
C LYS A 143 12.62 -29.37 -11.37
N PHE A 144 11.32 -29.68 -11.27
CA PHE A 144 10.59 -30.37 -12.34
C PHE A 144 10.45 -29.54 -13.60
N MET A 145 10.37 -28.21 -13.50
CA MET A 145 10.27 -27.32 -14.66
C MET A 145 11.60 -27.17 -15.40
N SER A 146 12.73 -27.29 -14.68
CA SER A 146 14.08 -27.14 -15.25
C SER A 146 14.63 -28.41 -15.93
N GLU A 147 13.98 -29.56 -15.73
CA GLU A 147 14.41 -30.85 -16.28
C GLU A 147 14.45 -30.85 -17.82
N GLY A 148 15.55 -31.33 -18.39
CA GLY A 148 15.72 -31.43 -19.85
C GLY A 148 15.99 -30.11 -20.56
N ARG A 149 16.32 -29.03 -19.84
CA ARG A 149 16.79 -27.74 -20.39
C ARG A 149 18.32 -27.70 -20.48
N SER A 150 18.87 -26.77 -21.27
CA SER A 150 20.33 -26.59 -21.37
C SER A 150 20.98 -26.16 -20.05
N ALA A 151 22.30 -26.31 -19.93
CA ALA A 151 23.04 -25.82 -18.77
C ALA A 151 22.85 -24.31 -18.56
N ASP A 152 22.99 -23.52 -19.64
CA ASP A 152 22.75 -22.07 -19.63
C ASP A 152 21.34 -21.73 -19.14
N PHE A 153 20.32 -22.47 -19.56
CA PHE A 153 18.95 -22.27 -19.09
C PHE A 153 18.85 -22.50 -17.59
N GLN A 154 19.36 -23.65 -17.11
CA GLN A 154 19.26 -24.04 -15.71
C GLN A 154 20.03 -23.07 -14.78
N GLU A 155 21.16 -22.53 -15.22
CA GLU A 155 21.92 -21.51 -14.49
C GLU A 155 21.14 -20.20 -14.33
N HIS A 156 20.33 -19.84 -15.32
CA HIS A 156 19.58 -18.57 -15.37
C HIS A 156 18.08 -18.71 -15.04
N PHE A 157 17.66 -19.88 -14.58
CA PHE A 157 16.27 -20.20 -14.30
C PHE A 157 15.96 -20.30 -12.81
N CYS A 158 14.88 -19.66 -12.35
CA CYS A 158 14.36 -19.84 -10.99
C CYS A 158 12.84 -19.53 -10.93
N GLY A 159 12.21 -19.82 -9.79
CA GLY A 159 10.86 -19.32 -9.49
C GLY A 159 10.92 -17.85 -9.06
N THR A 160 9.93 -17.06 -9.51
CA THR A 160 9.67 -15.71 -9.00
C THR A 160 8.16 -15.54 -8.82
N HIS A 161 7.69 -15.72 -7.60
CA HIS A 161 6.28 -15.77 -7.29
C HIS A 161 5.79 -14.41 -6.75
N PHE A 162 5.00 -13.73 -7.59
CA PHE A 162 4.21 -12.55 -7.26
C PHE A 162 2.86 -12.95 -6.71
N PHE A 163 2.36 -12.14 -5.79
CA PHE A 163 1.05 -12.32 -5.19
C PHE A 163 0.01 -11.38 -5.82
N ASN A 164 -1.22 -11.85 -6.01
CA ASN A 164 -2.30 -11.08 -6.63
C ASN A 164 -2.99 -10.17 -5.61
N PRO A 165 -3.12 -8.84 -5.83
CA PRO A 165 -2.68 -8.07 -6.99
C PRO A 165 -1.19 -7.69 -6.98
N ALA A 166 -0.52 -7.87 -8.12
CA ALA A 166 0.94 -7.73 -8.26
C ALA A 166 1.49 -6.36 -7.87
N ARG A 167 0.73 -5.27 -7.99
CA ARG A 167 1.13 -3.93 -7.53
C ARG A 167 1.06 -3.81 -5.99
N TYR A 168 0.03 -4.36 -5.37
CA TYR A 168 -0.38 -4.05 -3.99
C TYR A 168 0.10 -5.04 -2.94
N LEU A 169 0.26 -6.32 -3.29
CA LEU A 169 0.91 -7.29 -2.41
C LEU A 169 2.41 -7.24 -2.62
N ASN A 170 3.16 -7.08 -1.52
CA ASN A 170 4.57 -6.74 -1.58
C ASN A 170 5.48 -7.96 -1.58
N LEU A 171 4.95 -9.16 -1.31
CA LEU A 171 5.77 -10.37 -1.28
C LEU A 171 6.25 -10.73 -2.70
N PHE A 172 7.55 -11.01 -2.77
CA PHE A 172 8.22 -11.55 -3.95
C PHE A 172 9.08 -12.74 -3.51
N GLU A 173 8.58 -13.94 -3.70
CA GLU A 173 9.34 -15.16 -3.36
C GLU A 173 10.25 -15.53 -4.53
N ILE A 174 11.52 -15.78 -4.24
CA ILE A 174 12.53 -16.23 -5.19
C ILE A 174 12.88 -17.67 -4.82
N ILE A 175 12.65 -18.60 -5.75
CA ILE A 175 12.79 -20.04 -5.49
C ILE A 175 13.89 -20.59 -6.40
N PRO A 176 15.08 -20.93 -5.87
CA PRO A 176 16.16 -21.46 -6.68
C PRO A 176 15.81 -22.85 -7.19
N GLY A 177 16.13 -23.12 -8.45
CA GLY A 177 16.24 -24.46 -8.98
C GLY A 177 17.57 -25.12 -8.58
N PRO A 178 17.76 -26.42 -8.89
CA PRO A 178 18.93 -27.17 -8.46
C PRO A 178 20.29 -26.64 -8.96
N LYS A 179 20.30 -25.89 -10.06
CA LYS A 179 21.51 -25.34 -10.68
C LYS A 179 21.46 -23.82 -10.88
N THR A 180 20.50 -23.14 -10.27
CA THR A 180 20.41 -21.68 -10.39
C THR A 180 21.67 -21.04 -9.86
N ASP A 181 22.28 -20.14 -10.64
CA ASP A 181 23.47 -19.42 -10.22
C ASP A 181 23.14 -18.45 -9.07
N SER A 182 23.99 -18.40 -8.05
CA SER A 182 23.74 -17.56 -6.87
C SER A 182 23.68 -16.07 -7.20
N SER A 183 24.39 -15.61 -8.24
CA SER A 183 24.33 -14.21 -8.69
C SER A 183 22.96 -13.83 -9.26
N VAL A 184 22.18 -14.79 -9.78
CA VAL A 184 20.79 -14.57 -10.21
C VAL A 184 19.91 -14.28 -8.99
N LEU A 185 20.09 -15.03 -7.91
CA LEU A 185 19.34 -14.84 -6.67
C LEU A 185 19.65 -13.49 -6.02
N THR A 186 20.94 -13.14 -5.92
CA THR A 186 21.38 -11.83 -5.42
C THR A 186 20.78 -10.70 -6.26
N PHE A 187 20.86 -10.82 -7.59
CA PHE A 187 20.31 -9.83 -8.50
C PHE A 187 18.80 -9.66 -8.33
N LEU A 188 18.03 -10.76 -8.31
CA LEU A 188 16.57 -10.71 -8.17
C LEU A 188 16.14 -10.16 -6.82
N ASN A 189 16.86 -10.49 -5.74
CA ASN A 189 16.59 -9.97 -4.42
C ASN A 189 16.80 -8.45 -4.34
N GLU A 190 17.93 -7.96 -4.88
CA GLU A 190 18.19 -6.52 -4.99
C GLU A 190 17.19 -5.82 -5.91
N TYR A 191 16.89 -6.42 -7.06
CA TYR A 191 15.98 -5.85 -8.05
C TYR A 191 14.55 -5.75 -7.52
N GLY A 192 14.07 -6.81 -6.85
CA GLY A 192 12.77 -6.87 -6.20
C GLY A 192 12.60 -5.77 -5.15
N SER A 193 13.58 -5.63 -4.25
CA SER A 193 13.57 -4.61 -3.21
C SER A 193 13.68 -3.19 -3.77
N LYS A 194 14.68 -2.93 -4.62
CA LYS A 194 15.03 -1.57 -5.04
C LYS A 194 14.14 -1.01 -6.14
N PHE A 195 13.79 -1.83 -7.13
CA PHE A 195 13.08 -1.38 -8.32
C PHE A 195 11.59 -1.72 -8.26
N LEU A 196 11.23 -2.94 -7.85
CA LEU A 196 9.84 -3.38 -7.82
C LEU A 196 9.09 -2.98 -6.54
N GLY A 197 9.78 -2.45 -5.53
CA GLY A 197 9.20 -2.10 -4.24
C GLY A 197 8.67 -3.30 -3.46
N LYS A 198 9.27 -4.48 -3.67
CA LYS A 198 8.84 -5.75 -3.07
C LYS A 198 9.69 -6.15 -1.88
N THR A 199 9.06 -6.81 -0.92
CA THR A 199 9.75 -7.56 0.12
C THR A 199 10.15 -8.90 -0.49
N SER A 200 11.41 -8.98 -0.89
CA SER A 200 11.98 -10.17 -1.51
C SER A 200 12.38 -11.19 -0.45
N VAL A 201 11.99 -12.45 -0.63
CA VAL A 201 12.42 -13.55 0.24
C VAL A 201 12.90 -14.72 -0.62
N VAL A 202 14.10 -15.22 -0.34
CA VAL A 202 14.57 -16.46 -0.96
C VAL A 202 13.98 -17.63 -0.19
N ALA A 203 13.12 -18.39 -0.85
CA ALA A 203 12.42 -19.55 -0.31
C ALA A 203 13.06 -20.85 -0.81
N LYS A 204 12.88 -21.95 -0.07
CA LYS A 204 13.27 -23.28 -0.56
C LYS A 204 12.25 -23.81 -1.57
N ASP A 205 12.69 -24.70 -2.46
CA ASP A 205 11.85 -25.37 -3.46
C ASP A 205 10.99 -26.47 -2.80
N THR A 206 10.04 -26.04 -1.97
CA THR A 206 9.07 -26.90 -1.26
C THR A 206 7.65 -26.57 -1.67
N PRO A 207 6.70 -27.52 -1.59
CA PRO A 207 5.30 -27.27 -1.91
C PRO A 207 4.74 -26.03 -1.18
N ALA A 208 4.16 -25.10 -1.95
CA ALA A 208 3.59 -23.84 -1.48
C ALA A 208 4.58 -22.84 -0.82
N PHE A 209 5.89 -23.03 -1.01
CA PHE A 209 6.96 -22.10 -0.62
C PHE A 209 6.85 -21.63 0.85
N ILE A 210 6.88 -20.32 1.14
CA ILE A 210 6.78 -19.80 2.50
C ILE A 210 5.37 -19.25 2.75
N GLY A 211 4.95 -18.24 1.99
CA GLY A 211 3.72 -17.51 2.24
C GLY A 211 2.50 -18.41 2.21
N ASN A 212 2.29 -19.13 1.10
CA ASN A 212 1.14 -20.03 0.96
C ASN A 212 1.19 -21.18 1.97
N ARG A 213 2.36 -21.73 2.25
CA ARG A 213 2.56 -22.79 3.25
C ARG A 213 2.04 -22.40 4.63
N ILE A 214 2.42 -21.22 5.13
CA ILE A 214 2.01 -20.74 6.46
C ILE A 214 0.57 -20.21 6.45
N GLY A 215 0.19 -19.47 5.41
CA GLY A 215 -1.15 -18.89 5.29
C GLY A 215 -2.24 -19.95 5.20
N ILE A 216 -2.05 -20.99 4.36
CA ILE A 216 -3.02 -22.08 4.22
C ILE A 216 -3.07 -22.94 5.48
N PHE A 217 -1.92 -23.21 6.13
CA PHE A 217 -1.94 -23.85 7.45
C PHE A 217 -2.78 -23.07 8.45
N GLY A 218 -2.61 -21.74 8.55
CA GLY A 218 -3.36 -20.92 9.49
C GLY A 218 -4.88 -20.99 9.25
N ILE A 219 -5.32 -20.98 7.99
CA ILE A 219 -6.74 -21.10 7.65
C ILE A 219 -7.27 -22.51 7.96
N GLN A 220 -6.53 -23.54 7.56
CA GLN A 220 -6.93 -24.93 7.76
C GLN A 220 -6.96 -25.34 9.23
N SER A 221 -5.96 -24.92 10.00
CA SER A 221 -5.92 -25.11 11.45
C SER A 221 -7.14 -24.49 12.11
N LEU A 222 -7.52 -23.28 11.70
CA LEU A 222 -8.73 -22.62 12.19
C LEU A 222 -10.01 -23.35 11.78
N PHE A 223 -10.11 -23.84 10.54
CA PHE A 223 -11.29 -24.56 10.07
C PHE A 223 -11.55 -25.86 10.83
N HIS A 224 -10.50 -26.51 11.33
CA HIS A 224 -10.65 -27.71 12.17
C HIS A 224 -11.03 -27.38 13.61
N GLN A 225 -10.74 -26.15 14.08
CA GLN A 225 -11.03 -25.71 15.46
C GLN A 225 -12.39 -25.02 15.59
N VAL A 226 -12.99 -24.53 14.49
CA VAL A 226 -14.21 -23.68 14.53
C VAL A 226 -15.39 -24.35 15.26
N LYS A 227 -15.61 -25.65 15.01
CA LYS A 227 -16.71 -26.41 15.63
C LYS A 227 -16.48 -26.58 17.13
N GLU A 228 -15.25 -26.91 17.52
CA GLU A 228 -14.89 -27.12 18.93
C GLU A 228 -15.03 -25.83 19.75
N LEU A 229 -14.62 -24.68 19.19
CA LEU A 229 -14.72 -23.38 19.84
C LEU A 229 -16.16 -22.82 19.88
N GLY A 230 -17.08 -23.40 19.09
CA GLY A 230 -18.46 -22.93 18.97
C GLY A 230 -18.53 -21.45 18.61
N LEU A 231 -17.70 -21.03 17.64
CA LEU A 231 -17.61 -19.66 17.13
C LEU A 231 -18.19 -19.59 15.72
N SER A 232 -18.94 -18.55 15.44
CA SER A 232 -19.49 -18.27 14.11
C SER A 232 -18.45 -17.64 13.17
N VAL A 233 -18.77 -17.66 11.87
CA VAL A 233 -17.95 -17.04 10.81
C VAL A 233 -17.66 -15.56 11.11
N GLU A 234 -18.68 -14.78 11.52
CA GLU A 234 -18.50 -13.36 11.83
C GLU A 234 -17.73 -13.07 13.12
N GLU A 235 -17.76 -13.99 14.08
CA GLU A 235 -16.98 -13.91 15.31
C GLU A 235 -15.50 -14.16 15.03
N ILE A 236 -15.20 -15.18 14.24
CA ILE A 236 -13.82 -15.47 13.84
C ILE A 236 -13.22 -14.34 13.01
N ASP A 237 -13.97 -13.80 12.03
CA ASP A 237 -13.47 -12.67 11.25
C ASP A 237 -13.29 -11.40 12.11
N LYS A 238 -14.04 -11.27 13.21
CA LYS A 238 -13.82 -10.21 14.20
C LYS A 238 -12.53 -10.41 14.99
N LEU A 239 -12.18 -11.65 15.35
CA LEU A 239 -10.99 -12.01 16.13
C LEU A 239 -9.71 -12.06 15.27
N THR A 240 -9.83 -12.41 13.99
CA THR A 240 -8.68 -12.59 13.08
C THR A 240 -8.42 -11.39 12.17
N GLY A 241 -9.17 -10.31 12.33
CA GLY A 241 -9.09 -9.11 11.48
C GLY A 241 -8.22 -7.99 12.10
N PRO A 242 -8.69 -6.72 12.00
CA PRO A 242 -7.90 -5.55 12.41
C PRO A 242 -7.47 -5.49 13.87
N VAL A 243 -8.12 -6.23 14.77
CA VAL A 243 -7.75 -6.21 16.21
C VAL A 243 -6.34 -6.74 16.44
N ILE A 244 -5.89 -7.69 15.61
CA ILE A 244 -4.52 -8.25 15.60
C ILE A 244 -3.70 -7.79 14.38
N GLY A 245 -4.04 -6.65 13.77
CA GLY A 245 -3.24 -6.08 12.66
C GLY A 245 -3.32 -6.88 11.35
N ARG A 246 -4.45 -7.55 11.10
CA ARG A 246 -4.70 -8.23 9.81
C ARG A 246 -5.72 -7.45 8.97
N PRO A 247 -5.78 -7.68 7.64
CA PRO A 247 -6.72 -6.99 6.77
C PRO A 247 -8.19 -7.15 7.21
N LYS A 248 -9.06 -6.21 6.80
CA LYS A 248 -10.51 -6.26 7.12
C LYS A 248 -11.23 -7.50 6.56
N SER A 249 -10.63 -8.17 5.58
CA SER A 249 -11.11 -9.46 5.06
C SER A 249 -10.83 -10.64 6.01
N ALA A 250 -10.01 -10.44 7.04
CA ALA A 250 -9.79 -11.42 8.11
C ALA A 250 -9.54 -12.84 7.54
N THR A 251 -10.24 -13.88 8.00
CA THR A 251 -9.99 -15.27 7.57
C THR A 251 -11.00 -15.71 6.52
N PHE A 252 -12.28 -15.83 6.87
CA PHE A 252 -13.32 -16.35 5.98
C PHE A 252 -13.60 -15.42 4.82
N ARG A 253 -13.66 -14.11 5.06
CA ARG A 253 -13.84 -13.14 3.97
C ARG A 253 -12.63 -13.10 3.03
N THR A 254 -11.42 -13.42 3.48
CA THR A 254 -10.24 -13.58 2.62
C THR A 254 -10.40 -14.79 1.70
N VAL A 255 -10.88 -15.92 2.22
CA VAL A 255 -11.18 -17.11 1.41
C VAL A 255 -12.24 -16.80 0.35
N ASP A 256 -13.28 -16.04 0.69
CA ASP A 256 -14.26 -15.57 -0.29
C ASP A 256 -13.68 -14.64 -1.35
N VAL A 257 -12.66 -13.83 -1.03
CA VAL A 257 -12.06 -12.89 -1.98
C VAL A 257 -11.10 -13.61 -2.92
N VAL A 258 -10.28 -14.52 -2.39
CA VAL A 258 -9.30 -15.30 -3.17
C VAL A 258 -10.01 -16.36 -4.03
N GLY A 259 -11.01 -17.03 -3.46
CA GLY A 259 -11.72 -18.14 -4.07
C GLY A 259 -11.47 -19.44 -3.31
N LEU A 260 -12.55 -20.15 -2.98
CA LEU A 260 -12.49 -21.37 -2.19
C LEU A 260 -11.74 -22.50 -2.91
N ASP A 261 -11.91 -22.60 -4.22
CA ASP A 261 -11.22 -23.59 -5.06
C ASP A 261 -9.71 -23.40 -5.10
N THR A 262 -9.24 -22.15 -5.07
CA THR A 262 -7.80 -21.85 -5.03
C THR A 262 -7.21 -22.33 -3.70
N LEU A 263 -7.90 -22.06 -2.58
CA LEU A 263 -7.50 -22.57 -1.27
C LEU A 263 -7.48 -24.11 -1.26
N VAL A 264 -8.53 -24.74 -1.77
CA VAL A 264 -8.65 -26.21 -1.81
C VAL A 264 -7.54 -26.82 -2.66
N HIS A 265 -7.22 -26.23 -3.80
CA HIS A 265 -6.14 -26.71 -4.66
C HIS A 265 -4.80 -26.71 -3.94
N VAL A 266 -4.45 -25.62 -3.26
CA VAL A 266 -3.18 -25.53 -2.50
C VAL A 266 -3.18 -26.48 -1.31
N ALA A 267 -4.30 -26.59 -0.58
CA ALA A 267 -4.40 -27.51 0.55
C ALA A 267 -4.23 -28.99 0.13
N ASN A 268 -4.89 -29.40 -0.95
CA ASN A 268 -4.73 -30.75 -1.50
C ASN A 268 -3.29 -30.98 -1.98
N GLY A 269 -2.69 -30.01 -2.69
CA GLY A 269 -1.31 -30.09 -3.13
C GLY A 269 -0.33 -30.24 -1.96
N ILE A 270 -0.57 -29.55 -0.85
CA ILE A 270 0.21 -29.73 0.38
C ILE A 270 -0.02 -31.14 0.96
N HIS A 271 -1.26 -31.59 1.08
CA HIS A 271 -1.59 -32.91 1.62
C HIS A 271 -0.92 -34.04 0.82
N GLU A 272 -0.94 -33.95 -0.51
CA GLU A 272 -0.33 -34.96 -1.38
C GLU A 272 1.19 -34.95 -1.33
N ASN A 273 1.81 -33.76 -1.27
CA ASN A 273 3.26 -33.62 -1.45
C ASN A 273 4.06 -33.48 -0.14
N CYS A 274 3.40 -33.39 1.02
CA CYS A 274 4.06 -33.24 2.33
C CYS A 274 3.62 -34.33 3.35
N PRO A 275 3.81 -35.62 3.06
CA PRO A 275 3.31 -36.72 3.91
C PRO A 275 4.00 -36.82 5.28
N LYS A 276 5.14 -36.16 5.47
CA LYS A 276 5.91 -36.14 6.74
C LYS A 276 5.61 -34.93 7.61
N ASP A 277 4.70 -34.07 7.17
CA ASP A 277 4.29 -32.91 7.94
C ASP A 277 3.52 -33.33 9.20
N GLU A 278 3.92 -32.85 10.39
CA GLU A 278 3.20 -33.15 11.63
C GLU A 278 1.75 -32.66 11.62
N ALA A 279 1.46 -31.63 10.83
CA ALA A 279 0.13 -31.08 10.62
C ALA A 279 -0.58 -31.65 9.38
N HIS A 280 -0.07 -32.73 8.77
CA HIS A 280 -0.57 -33.30 7.51
C HIS A 280 -2.09 -33.52 7.48
N HIS A 281 -2.65 -34.00 8.58
CA HIS A 281 -4.08 -34.26 8.74
C HIS A 281 -4.94 -33.00 8.63
N LEU A 282 -4.42 -31.82 9.01
CA LEU A 282 -5.16 -30.55 8.95
C LEU A 282 -5.36 -30.07 7.50
N PHE A 283 -4.61 -30.59 6.54
CA PHE A 283 -4.80 -30.21 5.14
C PHE A 283 -5.93 -30.97 4.45
N GLN A 284 -6.53 -31.96 5.12
CA GLN A 284 -7.78 -32.57 4.67
C GLN A 284 -8.93 -31.56 4.80
N LEU A 285 -9.85 -31.57 3.84
CA LEU A 285 -10.92 -30.58 3.81
C LEU A 285 -12.03 -30.95 4.81
N PRO A 286 -12.44 -30.02 5.69
CA PRO A 286 -13.62 -30.21 6.53
C PRO A 286 -14.90 -30.39 5.71
N ASP A 287 -15.90 -31.09 6.27
CA ASP A 287 -17.16 -31.40 5.59
C ASP A 287 -17.88 -30.19 4.97
N PHE A 288 -17.88 -29.05 5.67
CA PHE A 288 -18.54 -27.84 5.19
C PHE A 288 -17.85 -27.28 3.95
N ILE A 289 -16.52 -27.32 3.88
CA ILE A 289 -15.74 -26.92 2.71
C ILE A 289 -16.06 -27.82 1.51
N SER A 290 -16.07 -29.13 1.73
CA SER A 290 -16.40 -30.12 0.69
C SER A 290 -17.81 -29.91 0.14
N LYS A 291 -18.80 -29.62 1.00
CA LYS A 291 -20.18 -29.29 0.59
C LYS A 291 -20.25 -27.96 -0.18
N MET A 292 -19.54 -26.93 0.27
CA MET A 292 -19.46 -25.63 -0.44
C MET A 292 -18.89 -25.79 -1.85
N MET A 293 -17.82 -26.58 -2.00
CA MET A 293 -17.25 -26.90 -3.32
C MET A 293 -18.25 -27.62 -4.22
N LYS A 294 -18.94 -28.64 -3.70
CA LYS A 294 -19.98 -29.37 -4.44
C LYS A 294 -21.13 -28.46 -4.90
N ASN A 295 -21.48 -27.46 -4.11
CA ASN A 295 -22.55 -26.50 -4.41
C ASN A 295 -22.07 -25.28 -5.24
N ASN A 296 -20.81 -25.24 -5.68
CA ASN A 296 -20.22 -24.11 -6.40
C ASN A 296 -20.28 -22.78 -5.62
N TRP A 297 -20.10 -22.83 -4.30
CA TRP A 297 -20.04 -21.66 -3.40
C TRP A 297 -18.59 -21.21 -3.24
N LEU A 298 -18.04 -20.62 -4.30
CA LEU A 298 -16.62 -20.28 -4.43
C LEU A 298 -16.26 -18.86 -3.96
N GLY A 299 -17.16 -18.18 -3.25
CA GLY A 299 -16.95 -16.83 -2.75
C GLY A 299 -17.37 -15.74 -3.73
N SER A 300 -16.57 -14.68 -3.82
CA SER A 300 -16.86 -13.46 -4.57
C SER A 300 -17.06 -13.71 -6.06
N LYS A 301 -16.38 -14.71 -6.61
CA LYS A 301 -16.48 -15.07 -8.04
C LYS A 301 -17.78 -15.77 -8.44
N SER A 302 -18.43 -16.47 -7.51
CA SER A 302 -19.75 -17.08 -7.68
C SER A 302 -20.86 -16.27 -7.02
N GLY A 303 -20.53 -15.12 -6.42
CA GLY A 303 -21.47 -14.27 -5.67
C GLY A 303 -21.90 -14.83 -4.30
N GLN A 304 -21.41 -16.00 -3.92
CA GLN A 304 -21.77 -16.71 -2.68
C GLN A 304 -20.63 -17.62 -2.19
N GLY A 305 -20.35 -17.58 -0.88
CA GLY A 305 -19.34 -18.36 -0.17
C GLY A 305 -19.65 -18.40 1.33
N PHE A 306 -18.72 -18.02 2.19
CA PHE A 306 -19.03 -17.81 3.62
C PHE A 306 -19.95 -16.61 3.83
N TYR A 307 -19.85 -15.63 2.94
CA TYR A 307 -20.75 -14.50 2.84
C TYR A 307 -21.50 -14.54 1.51
N LYS A 308 -22.76 -14.12 1.54
CA LYS A 308 -23.57 -13.92 0.35
C LYS A 308 -24.08 -12.48 0.32
N LYS A 309 -23.96 -11.83 -0.83
CA LYS A 309 -24.39 -10.44 -1.02
C LYS A 309 -25.61 -10.41 -1.94
N GLU A 310 -26.75 -10.02 -1.38
CA GLU A 310 -28.00 -9.79 -2.12
C GLU A 310 -28.34 -8.30 -2.06
N GLY A 311 -28.04 -7.59 -3.15
CA GLY A 311 -28.13 -6.12 -3.20
C GLY A 311 -27.21 -5.45 -2.17
N LYS A 312 -27.79 -4.78 -1.17
CA LYS A 312 -27.05 -4.15 -0.05
C LYS A 312 -26.95 -5.06 1.18
N LYS A 313 -27.73 -6.14 1.25
CA LYS A 313 -27.76 -7.04 2.40
C LYS A 313 -26.62 -8.06 2.26
N ILE A 314 -25.87 -8.26 3.36
CA ILE A 314 -24.85 -9.30 3.46
C ILE A 314 -25.33 -10.31 4.48
N THR A 315 -25.55 -11.53 4.04
CA THR A 315 -25.87 -12.68 4.88
C THR A 315 -24.62 -13.54 5.08
N VAL A 316 -24.62 -14.34 6.13
CA VAL A 316 -23.50 -15.16 6.58
C VAL A 316 -23.95 -16.62 6.63
N LEU A 317 -23.08 -17.51 6.17
CA LEU A 317 -23.31 -18.95 6.20
C LEU A 317 -23.23 -19.47 7.64
N ASP A 318 -24.25 -20.20 8.07
CA ASP A 318 -24.17 -21.02 9.27
C ASP A 318 -23.45 -22.34 8.96
N LEU A 319 -22.35 -22.63 9.65
CA LEU A 319 -21.51 -23.78 9.33
C LEU A 319 -22.14 -25.13 9.72
N GLU A 320 -23.17 -25.12 10.58
CA GLU A 320 -23.89 -26.34 10.99
C GLU A 320 -25.04 -26.65 10.04
N THR A 321 -25.91 -25.68 9.78
CA THR A 321 -27.10 -25.88 8.94
C THR A 321 -26.81 -25.70 7.45
N LEU A 322 -25.73 -24.98 7.10
CA LEU A 322 -25.42 -24.51 5.74
C LEU A 322 -26.49 -23.61 5.12
N GLU A 323 -27.25 -22.93 5.97
CA GLU A 323 -28.21 -21.91 5.57
C GLU A 323 -27.62 -20.52 5.79
N TYR A 324 -28.01 -19.56 4.94
CA TYR A 324 -27.61 -18.17 5.11
C TYR A 324 -28.55 -17.47 6.07
N ARG A 325 -27.97 -16.80 7.06
CA ARG A 325 -28.69 -16.00 8.06
C ARG A 325 -28.16 -14.58 8.12
N ASP A 326 -28.89 -13.72 8.82
CA ASP A 326 -28.45 -12.36 9.07
C ASP A 326 -27.22 -12.33 9.97
N LYS A 327 -26.32 -11.40 9.67
CA LYS A 327 -25.08 -11.19 10.44
C LYS A 327 -25.41 -10.74 11.86
N LYS A 328 -24.82 -11.39 12.86
CA LYS A 328 -24.96 -10.99 14.27
C LYS A 328 -23.77 -10.11 14.70
N PRO A 329 -23.96 -9.13 15.61
CA PRO A 329 -22.83 -8.40 16.19
C PRO A 329 -21.99 -9.31 17.09
N ALA A 330 -20.70 -9.47 16.77
CA ALA A 330 -19.74 -10.17 17.62
C ALA A 330 -19.16 -9.23 18.68
N LYS A 331 -19.34 -9.56 19.96
CA LYS A 331 -18.82 -8.80 21.11
C LYS A 331 -18.12 -9.74 22.08
N PHE A 332 -16.94 -9.33 22.54
CA PHE A 332 -16.11 -10.10 23.46
C PHE A 332 -15.52 -9.16 24.51
N PRO A 333 -15.69 -9.43 25.81
CA PRO A 333 -15.04 -8.66 26.88
C PRO A 333 -13.53 -8.46 26.65
N THR A 334 -12.82 -9.48 26.17
CA THR A 334 -11.37 -9.38 25.93
C THR A 334 -11.00 -8.32 24.89
N LEU A 335 -11.85 -8.09 23.87
CA LEU A 335 -11.55 -7.06 22.85
C LEU A 335 -11.78 -5.64 23.39
N GLU A 336 -12.65 -5.45 24.37
CA GLU A 336 -12.87 -4.14 24.99
C GLU A 336 -11.61 -3.64 25.69
N LEU A 337 -10.83 -4.55 26.29
CA LEU A 337 -9.55 -4.25 26.94
C LEU A 337 -8.48 -3.73 25.97
N THR A 338 -8.66 -3.94 24.66
CA THR A 338 -7.68 -3.51 23.64
C THR A 338 -7.99 -2.15 23.03
N LYS A 339 -9.16 -1.55 23.31
CA LYS A 339 -9.62 -0.31 22.66
C LYS A 339 -8.75 0.91 22.94
N THR A 340 -8.10 0.94 24.11
CA THR A 340 -7.20 2.01 24.53
C THR A 340 -5.74 1.75 24.13
N ILE A 341 -5.46 0.63 23.48
CA ILE A 341 -4.11 0.23 23.07
C ILE A 341 -3.97 0.53 21.58
N ASP A 342 -3.27 1.62 21.25
CA ASP A 342 -3.11 2.07 19.87
C ASP A 342 -2.22 1.13 19.05
N ASN A 343 -1.05 0.76 19.59
CA ASN A 343 -0.13 -0.16 18.93
C ASN A 343 -0.67 -1.60 18.96
N VAL A 344 -0.75 -2.23 17.79
CA VAL A 344 -1.30 -3.59 17.68
C VAL A 344 -0.44 -4.60 18.43
N ILE A 345 0.89 -4.48 18.35
CA ILE A 345 1.83 -5.43 18.98
C ILE A 345 1.59 -5.57 20.49
N ASP A 346 1.20 -4.48 21.17
CA ASP A 346 0.99 -4.47 22.62
C ASP A 346 -0.31 -5.20 23.02
N ARG A 347 -1.23 -5.43 22.07
CA ARG A 347 -2.52 -6.11 22.32
C ARG A 347 -2.35 -7.60 22.54
N PHE A 348 -1.39 -8.26 21.90
CA PHE A 348 -1.29 -9.73 21.92
C PHE A 348 -1.17 -10.29 23.35
N SER A 349 -0.38 -9.64 24.20
CA SER A 349 -0.22 -10.03 25.61
C SER A 349 -1.52 -9.94 26.43
N VAL A 350 -2.42 -9.02 26.08
CA VAL A 350 -3.74 -8.84 26.70
C VAL A 350 -4.72 -9.88 26.17
N LEU A 351 -4.71 -10.11 24.85
CA LEU A 351 -5.61 -11.04 24.18
C LEU A 351 -5.47 -12.48 24.72
N VAL A 352 -4.24 -12.96 24.90
CA VAL A 352 -4.00 -14.33 25.41
C VAL A 352 -4.33 -14.50 26.90
N LYS A 353 -4.47 -13.41 27.66
CA LYS A 353 -4.90 -13.42 29.07
C LYS A 353 -6.42 -13.43 29.24
N GLY A 354 -7.17 -13.24 28.15
CA GLY A 354 -8.63 -13.28 28.16
C GLY A 354 -9.18 -14.57 28.76
N LYS A 355 -10.27 -14.48 29.53
CA LYS A 355 -10.93 -15.64 30.16
C LYS A 355 -12.25 -16.02 29.48
N ASP A 356 -12.60 -15.33 28.40
CA ASP A 356 -13.76 -15.59 27.55
C ASP A 356 -13.35 -16.42 26.32
N LYS A 357 -14.33 -16.77 25.48
CA LYS A 357 -14.11 -17.50 24.22
C LYS A 357 -13.06 -16.86 23.30
N ALA A 358 -12.90 -15.53 23.34
CA ALA A 358 -11.87 -14.85 22.56
C ALA A 358 -10.47 -15.19 23.09
N GLY A 359 -10.28 -15.18 24.42
CA GLY A 359 -9.02 -15.61 25.03
C GLY A 359 -8.67 -17.06 24.72
N ASP A 360 -9.66 -17.96 24.79
CA ASP A 360 -9.48 -19.37 24.41
C ASP A 360 -9.07 -19.51 22.94
N PHE A 361 -9.78 -18.80 22.05
CA PHE A 361 -9.46 -18.75 20.62
C PHE A 361 -8.01 -18.32 20.37
N TYR A 362 -7.55 -17.23 21.00
CA TYR A 362 -6.19 -16.73 20.77
C TYR A 362 -5.13 -17.69 21.30
N ARG A 363 -5.31 -18.28 22.48
CA ARG A 363 -4.37 -19.28 23.01
C ARG A 363 -4.23 -20.46 22.05
N LYS A 364 -5.36 -21.04 21.62
CA LYS A 364 -5.36 -22.21 20.74
C LYS A 364 -4.81 -21.91 19.34
N ASN A 365 -5.25 -20.80 18.74
CA ASN A 365 -4.79 -20.38 17.42
C ASN A 365 -3.30 -20.03 17.41
N PHE A 366 -2.79 -19.33 18.43
CA PHE A 366 -1.36 -19.00 18.50
C PHE A 366 -0.49 -20.18 18.90
N ALA A 367 -0.95 -21.09 19.76
CA ALA A 367 -0.25 -22.36 20.00
C ALA A 367 0.03 -23.10 18.69
N ALA A 368 -1.03 -23.34 17.90
CA ALA A 368 -0.95 -24.01 16.60
C ALA A 368 -0.01 -23.28 15.64
N MET A 369 -0.10 -21.95 15.56
CA MET A 369 0.77 -21.15 14.69
C MET A 369 2.24 -21.27 15.09
N PHE A 370 2.57 -21.11 16.38
CA PHE A 370 3.94 -21.11 16.88
C PHE A 370 4.61 -22.47 16.74
N ALA A 371 3.88 -23.54 17.08
CA ALA A 371 4.37 -24.90 16.90
C ALA A 371 4.73 -25.14 15.42
N TYR A 372 3.80 -24.86 14.52
CA TYR A 372 3.99 -25.13 13.09
C TYR A 372 5.13 -24.31 12.47
N VAL A 373 5.15 -22.98 12.66
CA VAL A 373 6.21 -22.14 12.06
C VAL A 373 7.61 -22.50 12.57
N SER A 374 7.72 -22.98 13.82
CA SER A 374 9.00 -23.42 14.37
C SER A 374 9.49 -24.72 13.71
N ASN A 375 8.59 -25.66 13.39
CA ASN A 375 8.91 -26.90 12.67
C ASN A 375 9.18 -26.68 11.18
N ARG A 376 8.73 -25.54 10.63
CA ARG A 376 9.00 -25.18 9.23
C ARG A 376 10.44 -24.75 8.96
N ILE A 377 11.26 -24.62 10.00
CA ILE A 377 12.69 -24.37 9.87
C ILE A 377 13.44 -25.68 10.19
N PRO A 378 14.30 -26.20 9.29
CA PRO A 378 14.78 -25.60 8.05
C PRO A 378 13.98 -26.01 6.79
N GLU A 379 12.78 -26.61 6.90
CA GLU A 379 12.04 -27.17 5.75
C GLU A 379 11.82 -26.14 4.62
N ILE A 380 11.22 -24.98 4.92
CA ILE A 380 10.80 -23.99 3.90
C ILE A 380 11.69 -22.75 3.87
N SER A 381 12.41 -22.49 4.96
CA SER A 381 13.34 -21.38 5.14
C SER A 381 14.37 -21.74 6.20
N ASP A 382 15.60 -21.24 6.08
CA ASP A 382 16.62 -21.34 7.12
C ASP A 382 16.50 -20.21 8.16
N ASP A 383 15.87 -19.09 7.78
CA ASP A 383 15.77 -17.90 8.61
C ASP A 383 14.32 -17.61 9.04
N LEU A 384 14.13 -17.34 10.33
CA LEU A 384 12.82 -17.00 10.88
C LEU A 384 12.25 -15.68 10.33
N TYR A 385 13.10 -14.69 10.04
CA TYR A 385 12.63 -13.37 9.60
C TYR A 385 12.03 -13.41 8.19
N LYS A 386 12.41 -14.39 7.36
CA LYS A 386 11.83 -14.59 6.03
C LYS A 386 10.38 -15.08 6.13
N ILE A 387 10.05 -15.90 7.13
CA ILE A 387 8.68 -16.34 7.41
C ILE A 387 7.83 -15.14 7.83
N ASP A 388 8.32 -14.32 8.75
CA ASP A 388 7.61 -13.11 9.18
C ASP A 388 7.42 -12.12 8.04
N ASN A 389 8.47 -11.86 7.26
CA ASN A 389 8.41 -10.99 6.09
C ASN A 389 7.42 -11.51 5.03
N ALA A 390 7.38 -12.81 4.80
CA ALA A 390 6.42 -13.42 3.87
C ALA A 390 4.97 -13.21 4.34
N MET A 391 4.68 -13.43 5.62
CA MET A 391 3.33 -13.23 6.14
C MET A 391 2.91 -11.75 6.13
N LYS A 392 3.83 -10.85 6.45
CA LYS A 392 3.58 -9.41 6.40
C LYS A 392 3.33 -8.91 4.98
N ALA A 393 4.19 -9.29 4.04
CA ALA A 393 4.16 -8.79 2.68
C ALA A 393 3.13 -9.50 1.78
N GLY A 394 2.83 -10.77 2.06
CA GLY A 394 1.96 -11.62 1.23
C GLY A 394 0.52 -11.69 1.74
N PHE A 395 0.34 -11.85 3.06
CA PHE A 395 -0.98 -11.95 3.70
C PHE A 395 -1.43 -10.64 4.39
N GLY A 396 -0.61 -9.58 4.28
CA GLY A 396 -0.93 -8.25 4.81
C GLY A 396 -0.98 -8.19 6.33
N TRP A 397 -0.25 -9.07 7.03
CA TRP A 397 -0.14 -9.01 8.48
C TRP A 397 0.74 -7.82 8.89
N GLU A 398 0.40 -7.14 9.98
CA GLU A 398 1.25 -6.10 10.55
C GLU A 398 2.50 -6.70 11.23
N HIS A 399 2.31 -7.87 11.86
CA HIS A 399 3.35 -8.60 12.58
C HIS A 399 3.39 -10.07 12.14
N GLY A 400 4.60 -10.58 11.92
CA GLY A 400 4.80 -12.00 11.59
C GLY A 400 4.63 -12.92 12.81
N PRO A 401 4.49 -14.24 12.61
CA PRO A 401 4.29 -15.19 13.70
C PRO A 401 5.38 -15.14 14.79
N PHE A 402 6.67 -14.99 14.46
CA PHE A 402 7.72 -14.90 15.50
C PHE A 402 7.68 -13.55 16.23
N GLN A 403 7.36 -12.45 15.54
CA GLN A 403 7.10 -11.15 16.18
C GLN A 403 5.92 -11.19 17.15
N ILE A 404 4.84 -11.90 16.79
CA ILE A 404 3.66 -12.09 17.66
C ILE A 404 4.05 -12.94 18.89
N TRP A 405 4.88 -13.96 18.69
CA TRP A 405 5.38 -14.77 19.80
C TRP A 405 6.25 -13.96 20.76
N ASP A 406 7.16 -13.13 20.25
CA ASP A 406 7.95 -12.21 21.09
C ASP A 406 7.06 -11.24 21.88
N ALA A 407 5.99 -10.71 21.28
CA ALA A 407 5.06 -9.81 21.96
C ALA A 407 4.27 -10.48 23.10
N ILE A 408 4.01 -11.79 22.98
CA ILE A 408 3.42 -12.60 24.06
C ILE A 408 4.49 -12.98 25.10
N GLY A 409 5.74 -13.11 24.66
CA GLY A 409 6.88 -13.63 25.40
C GLY A 409 7.15 -15.09 25.02
N VAL A 410 8.40 -15.41 24.65
CA VAL A 410 8.79 -16.74 24.14
C VAL A 410 8.39 -17.85 25.11
N GLN A 411 8.81 -17.73 26.38
CA GLN A 411 8.48 -18.69 27.43
C GLN A 411 6.96 -18.83 27.62
N LYS A 412 6.22 -17.72 27.56
CA LYS A 412 4.77 -17.75 27.74
C LYS A 412 4.07 -18.45 26.57
N GLY A 413 4.56 -18.28 25.34
CA GLY A 413 4.07 -19.03 24.20
C GLY A 413 4.33 -20.53 24.32
N ILE A 414 5.46 -20.95 24.91
CA ILE A 414 5.75 -22.36 25.22
C ILE A 414 4.75 -22.91 26.24
N GLU A 415 4.44 -22.17 27.30
CA GLU A 415 3.41 -22.56 28.27
C GLU A 415 2.03 -22.73 27.61
N ILE A 416 1.65 -21.81 26.73
CA ILE A 416 0.39 -21.86 25.99
C ILE A 416 0.36 -23.09 25.06
N MET A 417 1.44 -23.36 24.32
CA MET A 417 1.55 -24.55 23.49
C MET A 417 1.41 -25.84 24.30
N ASN A 418 2.13 -25.95 25.43
CA ASN A 418 2.06 -27.14 26.29
C ASN A 418 0.64 -27.37 26.84
N ALA A 419 -0.08 -26.30 27.20
CA ALA A 419 -1.47 -26.38 27.67
C ALA A 419 -2.42 -26.91 26.57
N GLU A 420 -2.11 -26.67 25.30
CA GLU A 420 -2.85 -27.16 24.14
C GLU A 420 -2.28 -28.49 23.58
N GLY A 421 -1.37 -29.15 24.30
CA GLY A 421 -0.77 -30.42 23.90
C GLY A 421 0.24 -30.33 22.75
N GLN A 422 0.77 -29.14 22.49
CA GLN A 422 1.73 -28.87 21.41
C GLN A 422 3.10 -28.48 21.96
N LYS A 423 4.13 -28.56 21.11
CA LYS A 423 5.50 -28.16 21.44
C LYS A 423 6.16 -27.48 20.24
N PRO A 424 7.05 -26.50 20.46
CA PRO A 424 7.87 -25.96 19.39
C PRO A 424 8.97 -26.94 18.98
N ALA A 425 9.60 -26.65 17.85
CA ALA A 425 10.81 -27.33 17.40
C ALA A 425 11.95 -27.21 18.41
N GLN A 426 12.82 -28.23 18.43
CA GLN A 426 13.91 -28.33 19.41
C GLN A 426 14.85 -27.12 19.43
N TRP A 427 15.09 -26.49 18.29
CA TRP A 427 15.99 -25.33 18.18
C TRP A 427 15.53 -24.13 19.03
N VAL A 428 14.23 -24.02 19.34
CA VAL A 428 13.71 -22.94 20.20
C VAL A 428 14.19 -23.13 21.64
N PHE A 429 14.26 -24.38 22.13
CA PHE A 429 14.85 -24.65 23.45
C PHE A 429 16.36 -24.36 23.43
N ASN A 430 17.07 -24.76 22.37
CA ASN A 430 18.48 -24.44 22.22
C ASN A 430 18.74 -22.91 22.19
N MET A 431 17.83 -22.14 21.59
CA MET A 431 17.87 -20.68 21.62
C MET A 431 17.78 -20.13 23.05
N LEU A 432 16.83 -20.62 23.84
CA LEU A 432 16.69 -20.22 25.24
C LEU A 432 17.93 -20.61 26.06
N ASP A 433 18.46 -21.83 25.85
CA ASP A 433 19.68 -22.32 26.51
C ASP A 433 20.92 -21.49 26.15
N SER A 434 20.94 -20.86 24.97
CA SER A 434 22.00 -19.91 24.56
C SER A 434 21.94 -18.57 25.29
N GLY A 435 20.90 -18.32 26.09
CA GLY A 435 20.62 -17.04 26.74
C GLY A 435 19.79 -16.06 25.90
N SER A 436 19.35 -16.46 24.71
CA SER A 436 18.49 -15.64 23.85
C SER A 436 17.01 -15.82 24.24
N ASN A 437 16.44 -14.84 24.93
CA ASN A 437 15.06 -14.89 25.44
C ASN A 437 14.00 -14.33 24.47
N SER A 438 14.39 -13.92 23.27
CA SER A 438 13.52 -13.41 22.21
C SER A 438 14.04 -13.82 20.83
N PHE A 439 13.16 -13.87 19.83
CA PHE A 439 13.54 -14.08 18.43
C PHE A 439 14.16 -12.84 17.82
N TYR A 440 13.68 -11.66 18.21
CA TYR A 440 14.19 -10.38 17.73
C TYR A 440 14.72 -9.52 18.88
N THR A 441 15.75 -8.74 18.57
CA THR A 441 16.27 -7.67 19.43
C THR A 441 16.56 -6.42 18.61
N VAL A 442 16.69 -5.26 19.26
CA VAL A 442 17.11 -4.03 18.59
C VAL A 442 18.41 -3.56 19.21
N GLN A 443 19.44 -3.38 18.38
CA GLN A 443 20.74 -2.87 18.80
C GLN A 443 21.18 -1.80 17.79
N ASN A 444 21.61 -0.63 18.30
CA ASN A 444 22.07 0.49 17.47
C ASN A 444 21.12 0.91 16.33
N GLY A 445 19.80 0.76 16.52
CA GLY A 445 18.78 1.07 15.51
C GLY A 445 18.53 -0.02 14.47
N ALA A 446 19.33 -1.09 14.46
CA ALA A 446 19.11 -2.27 13.64
C ALA A 446 18.31 -3.33 14.39
N THR A 447 17.38 -4.00 13.70
CA THR A 447 16.72 -5.21 14.22
C THR A 447 17.62 -6.41 13.96
N LEU A 448 17.95 -7.13 15.02
CA LEU A 448 18.62 -8.42 14.95
C LEU A 448 17.56 -9.53 15.06
N ALA A 449 17.80 -10.65 14.39
CA ALA A 449 17.02 -11.86 14.47
C ALA A 449 17.90 -13.04 14.92
N TYR A 450 17.34 -13.98 15.65
CA TYR A 450 18.07 -15.18 16.06
C TYR A 450 18.42 -16.05 14.84
N SER A 451 19.71 -16.31 14.65
CA SER A 451 20.21 -17.26 13.65
C SER A 451 20.39 -18.63 14.28
N ILE A 452 19.66 -19.60 13.73
CA ILE A 452 19.72 -21.00 14.17
C ILE A 452 21.08 -21.62 13.83
N GLU A 453 21.66 -21.27 12.67
CA GLU A 453 22.98 -21.72 12.25
C GLU A 453 24.09 -21.20 13.17
N HIS A 454 24.04 -19.93 13.56
CA HIS A 454 25.10 -19.28 14.35
C HIS A 454 24.84 -19.30 15.86
N ASN A 455 23.68 -19.80 16.29
CA ASN A 455 23.25 -19.85 17.68
C ASN A 455 23.34 -18.50 18.43
N LYS A 456 23.01 -17.39 17.73
CA LYS A 456 23.07 -16.01 18.25
C LYS A 456 22.19 -15.06 17.47
N GLN A 457 21.94 -13.88 18.04
CA GLN A 457 21.30 -12.75 17.36
C GLN A 457 22.24 -12.18 16.27
N VAL A 458 21.73 -12.03 15.06
CA VAL A 458 22.45 -11.45 13.91
C VAL A 458 21.61 -10.37 13.25
N GLU A 459 22.25 -9.35 12.67
CA GLU A 459 21.55 -8.32 11.91
C GLU A 459 20.85 -8.92 10.69
N ILE A 460 19.61 -8.51 10.43
CA ILE A 460 18.91 -8.97 9.23
C ILE A 460 19.54 -8.27 8.02
N PRO A 461 19.92 -9.02 6.96
CA PRO A 461 20.56 -8.45 5.78
C PRO A 461 19.74 -7.32 5.12
N GLY A 462 20.44 -6.28 4.64
CA GLY A 462 19.86 -5.19 3.85
C GLY A 462 19.16 -4.08 4.65
N GLN A 463 19.26 -4.10 5.99
CA GLN A 463 18.68 -3.04 6.83
C GLN A 463 19.37 -1.68 6.74
N ASP A 464 20.63 -1.66 6.31
CA ASP A 464 21.41 -0.45 6.03
C ASP A 464 20.76 0.47 4.99
N ALA A 465 19.93 -0.09 4.12
CA ALA A 465 19.16 0.66 3.12
C ALA A 465 17.88 1.32 3.69
N PHE A 466 17.49 1.04 4.93
CA PHE A 466 16.23 1.47 5.53
C PHE A 466 16.46 2.23 6.85
N ILE A 467 15.53 3.12 7.17
CA ILE A 467 15.43 3.71 8.52
C ILE A 467 14.10 3.26 9.10
N VAL A 468 14.16 2.52 10.21
CA VAL A 468 12.97 2.08 10.96
C VAL A 468 12.82 2.99 12.16
N LEU A 469 11.84 3.90 12.12
CA LEU A 469 11.63 4.91 13.15
C LEU A 469 11.39 4.26 14.52
N ASP A 470 10.63 3.16 14.58
CA ASP A 470 10.40 2.41 15.82
C ASP A 470 11.70 1.94 16.50
N ASN A 471 12.73 1.59 15.72
CA ASN A 471 13.99 1.09 16.24
C ASN A 471 14.86 2.21 16.83
N ILE A 472 14.76 3.42 16.29
CA ILE A 472 15.58 4.56 16.72
C ILE A 472 14.88 5.45 17.74
N ARG A 473 13.54 5.47 17.74
CA ARG A 473 12.72 6.46 18.49
C ARG A 473 13.16 6.60 19.94
N LYS A 474 13.32 5.50 20.67
CA LYS A 474 13.74 5.53 22.09
C LYS A 474 15.15 6.07 22.31
N SER A 475 16.06 5.83 21.35
CA SER A 475 17.49 6.17 21.47
C SER A 475 17.86 7.52 20.83
N LYS A 476 17.00 8.05 19.96
CA LYS A 476 17.25 9.24 19.13
C LYS A 476 16.20 10.33 19.30
N GLU A 477 15.26 10.20 20.23
CA GLU A 477 14.29 11.24 20.57
C GLU A 477 15.02 12.51 21.03
N VAL A 478 14.71 13.63 20.38
CA VAL A 478 15.17 14.99 20.75
C VAL A 478 14.04 15.76 21.43
N PHE A 479 12.78 15.50 21.04
CA PHE A 479 11.60 16.10 21.63
C PHE A 479 10.37 15.22 21.39
N LYS A 480 9.38 15.28 22.29
CA LYS A 480 8.06 14.68 22.07
C LYS A 480 6.93 15.50 22.70
N ASN A 481 5.74 15.39 22.11
CA ASN A 481 4.47 15.76 22.74
C ASN A 481 3.39 14.71 22.37
N SER A 482 2.12 15.01 22.64
CA SER A 482 0.97 14.13 22.30
C SER A 482 0.76 13.95 20.79
N GLY A 483 1.23 14.89 19.95
CA GLY A 483 1.01 14.91 18.51
C GLY A 483 2.19 14.39 17.69
N VAL A 484 3.43 14.55 18.16
CA VAL A 484 4.65 14.23 17.43
C VAL A 484 5.76 13.65 18.31
N VAL A 485 6.68 12.94 17.67
CA VAL A 485 8.03 12.68 18.19
C VAL A 485 9.03 13.23 17.17
N ILE A 486 10.10 13.85 17.66
CA ILE A 486 11.17 14.41 16.84
C ILE A 486 12.42 13.58 17.09
N GLU A 487 12.97 12.97 16.04
CA GLU A 487 14.14 12.09 16.12
C GLU A 487 15.34 12.64 15.35
N ASP A 488 16.54 12.43 15.89
CA ASP A 488 17.79 12.63 15.15
C ASP A 488 18.06 11.43 14.22
N LEU A 489 17.98 11.66 12.91
CA LEU A 489 18.30 10.64 11.90
C LEU A 489 19.81 10.48 11.67
N GLY A 490 20.64 11.32 12.28
CA GLY A 490 22.07 11.46 12.00
C GLY A 490 22.35 12.36 10.80
N ASP A 491 23.65 12.59 10.53
CA ASP A 491 24.15 13.45 9.44
C ASP A 491 23.65 14.91 9.47
N GLY A 492 23.23 15.38 10.65
CA GLY A 492 22.66 16.71 10.83
C GLY A 492 21.22 16.82 10.34
N ILE A 493 20.44 15.74 10.27
CA ILE A 493 19.04 15.77 9.80
C ILE A 493 18.08 15.31 10.91
N LEU A 494 17.07 16.14 11.20
CA LEU A 494 15.95 15.77 12.07
C LEU A 494 14.80 15.13 11.28
N ASN A 495 14.03 14.27 11.95
CA ASN A 495 12.71 13.83 11.52
C ASN A 495 11.65 14.34 12.51
N CYS A 496 10.49 14.75 12.00
CA CYS A 496 9.27 14.98 12.78
C CYS A 496 8.24 13.92 12.41
N GLU A 497 8.05 12.94 13.29
CA GLU A 497 7.09 11.85 13.15
C GLU A 497 5.73 12.22 13.77
N PHE A 498 4.66 12.18 12.98
CA PHE A 498 3.30 12.33 13.49
C PHE A 498 2.87 11.08 14.26
N ARG A 499 2.31 11.30 15.46
CA ARG A 499 1.81 10.26 16.38
C ARG A 499 0.35 10.46 16.78
N SER A 500 -0.29 11.51 16.27
CA SER A 500 -1.73 11.71 16.46
C SER A 500 -2.54 10.62 15.76
N LYS A 501 -3.78 10.40 16.21
CA LYS A 501 -4.67 9.42 15.61
C LYS A 501 -4.88 9.70 14.12
N MET A 502 -4.58 8.71 13.28
CA MET A 502 -4.60 8.80 11.81
C MET A 502 -3.68 9.89 11.25
N ASN A 503 -2.71 10.36 12.04
CA ASN A 503 -1.82 11.47 11.71
C ASN A 503 -2.59 12.74 11.33
N THR A 504 -3.70 13.01 12.01
CA THR A 504 -4.46 14.26 11.83
C THR A 504 -3.69 15.45 12.37
N ILE A 505 -3.77 16.59 11.67
CA ILE A 505 -3.06 17.82 12.05
C ILE A 505 -3.97 18.64 12.97
N GLY A 506 -3.64 18.67 14.26
CA GLY A 506 -4.24 19.52 15.28
C GLY A 506 -3.20 20.40 15.97
N GLY A 507 -3.59 21.09 17.04
CA GLY A 507 -2.70 22.02 17.77
C GLY A 507 -1.36 21.41 18.18
N ASP A 508 -1.36 20.20 18.73
CA ASP A 508 -0.13 19.52 19.16
C ASP A 508 0.83 19.20 17.99
N VAL A 509 0.28 18.85 16.83
CA VAL A 509 1.07 18.59 15.62
C VAL A 509 1.66 19.88 15.08
N LEU A 510 0.88 20.97 15.04
CA LEU A 510 1.38 22.28 14.62
C LEU A 510 2.46 22.81 15.56
N ALA A 511 2.26 22.71 16.87
CA ALA A 511 3.28 23.05 17.87
C ALA A 511 4.54 22.20 17.70
N GLY A 512 4.37 20.90 17.43
CA GLY A 512 5.46 19.97 17.14
C GLY A 512 6.26 20.33 15.89
N LEU A 513 5.59 20.66 14.78
CA LEU A 513 6.23 21.11 13.53
C LEU A 513 7.03 22.40 13.75
N ASN A 514 6.43 23.37 14.42
CA ASN A 514 7.09 24.63 14.77
C ASN A 514 8.35 24.40 15.62
N LYS A 515 8.25 23.53 16.63
CA LYS A 515 9.39 23.13 17.46
C LYS A 515 10.46 22.39 16.67
N ALA A 516 10.08 21.56 15.71
CA ALA A 516 11.01 20.86 14.84
C ALA A 516 11.81 21.83 13.96
N VAL A 517 11.14 22.84 13.40
CA VAL A 517 11.82 23.91 12.65
C VAL A 517 12.79 24.67 13.56
N ASP A 518 12.36 25.09 14.76
CA ASP A 518 13.23 25.81 15.71
C ASP A 518 14.50 25.00 16.04
N LEU A 519 14.34 23.72 16.37
CA LEU A 519 15.46 22.84 16.69
C LEU A 519 16.38 22.63 15.48
N ALA A 520 15.79 22.47 14.29
CA ALA A 520 16.54 22.22 13.08
C ALA A 520 17.36 23.45 12.66
N GLU A 521 16.76 24.64 12.64
CA GLU A 521 17.46 25.89 12.31
C GLU A 521 18.60 26.21 13.30
N GLN A 522 18.47 25.77 14.56
CA GLN A 522 19.48 26.03 15.58
C GLN A 522 20.67 25.06 15.53
N ASN A 523 20.43 23.76 15.32
CA ASN A 523 21.43 22.72 15.58
C ASN A 523 21.60 21.67 14.46
N PHE A 524 20.83 21.77 13.37
CA PHE A 524 20.82 20.79 12.29
C PHE A 524 20.87 21.47 10.92
N GLU A 525 21.00 20.66 9.88
CA GLU A 525 21.13 21.10 8.50
C GLU A 525 19.85 20.84 7.68
N GLY A 526 18.84 20.17 8.23
CA GLY A 526 17.63 19.83 7.50
C GLY A 526 16.56 19.17 8.36
N LEU A 527 15.32 19.21 7.89
CA LEU A 527 14.15 18.64 8.56
C LEU A 527 13.33 17.78 7.59
N VAL A 528 13.14 16.52 7.96
CA VAL A 528 12.22 15.58 7.31
C VAL A 528 10.92 15.55 8.11
N ILE A 529 9.79 15.57 7.42
CA ILE A 529 8.47 15.32 7.98
C ILE A 529 8.03 13.99 7.40
N GLY A 530 8.20 12.94 8.20
CA GLY A 530 8.02 11.57 7.77
C GLY A 530 7.56 10.68 8.92
N ASN A 531 6.67 9.74 8.61
CA ASN A 531 6.22 8.72 9.54
C ASN A 531 6.06 7.38 8.83
N GLN A 532 5.94 6.30 9.59
CA GLN A 532 5.78 4.94 9.05
C GLN A 532 4.40 4.34 9.34
N GLY A 533 3.42 5.19 9.68
CA GLY A 533 2.03 4.79 9.86
C GLY A 533 1.36 4.33 8.56
N ALA A 534 0.08 3.93 8.66
CA ALA A 534 -0.70 3.52 7.50
C ALA A 534 -0.88 4.64 6.47
N ASN A 535 -1.04 5.88 6.94
CA ASN A 535 -1.22 7.09 6.13
C ASN A 535 -0.23 8.16 6.58
N PHE A 536 0.21 9.02 5.68
CA PHE A 536 1.02 10.18 6.05
C PHE A 536 0.21 11.16 6.89
N SER A 537 -0.96 11.58 6.42
CA SER A 537 -1.94 12.39 7.15
C SER A 537 -3.29 12.41 6.44
N VAL A 538 -4.38 12.23 7.18
CA VAL A 538 -5.75 12.35 6.63
C VAL A 538 -6.29 13.79 6.67
N GLY A 539 -5.44 14.77 7.01
CA GLY A 539 -5.77 16.19 6.99
C GLY A 539 -5.93 16.82 8.38
N ALA A 540 -6.50 18.02 8.41
CA ALA A 540 -6.74 18.77 9.62
C ALA A 540 -7.78 18.08 10.53
N ASN A 541 -7.71 18.36 11.83
CA ASN A 541 -8.73 17.87 12.78
C ASN A 541 -10.07 18.60 12.57
N ILE A 542 -10.91 18.05 11.68
CA ILE A 542 -12.24 18.60 11.38
C ILE A 542 -13.20 18.58 12.58
N GLY A 543 -12.96 17.73 13.59
CA GLY A 543 -13.75 17.72 14.82
C GLY A 543 -13.53 18.98 15.65
N MET A 544 -12.27 19.42 15.74
CA MET A 544 -11.89 20.66 16.42
C MET A 544 -12.49 21.89 15.70
N ILE A 545 -12.42 21.92 14.36
CA ILE A 545 -13.03 22.99 13.55
C ILE A 545 -14.55 23.03 13.75
N PHE A 546 -15.21 21.85 13.77
CA PHE A 546 -16.65 21.75 13.97
C PHE A 546 -17.09 22.33 15.31
N MET A 547 -16.39 22.00 16.40
CA MET A 547 -16.74 22.47 17.74
C MET A 547 -16.67 23.99 17.81
N MET A 548 -15.52 24.60 17.46
CA MET A 548 -15.37 26.06 17.45
C MET A 548 -16.43 26.74 16.56
N ALA A 549 -16.72 26.19 15.39
CA ALA A 549 -17.69 26.80 14.47
C ALA A 549 -19.15 26.71 14.97
N VAL A 550 -19.52 25.63 15.67
CA VAL A 550 -20.87 25.45 16.25
C VAL A 550 -21.05 26.30 17.52
N GLU A 551 -19.99 26.41 18.32
CA GLU A 551 -19.95 27.24 19.53
C GLU A 551 -19.77 28.74 19.21
N GLN A 552 -19.55 29.08 17.93
CA GLN A 552 -19.35 30.44 17.41
C GLN A 552 -18.08 31.12 17.97
N GLU A 553 -17.07 30.32 18.32
CA GLU A 553 -15.72 30.74 18.70
C GLU A 553 -14.91 31.14 17.45
N TYR A 554 -15.39 32.15 16.72
CA TYR A 554 -14.82 32.53 15.43
C TYR A 554 -13.44 33.19 15.54
N ASP A 555 -13.16 33.86 16.65
CA ASP A 555 -11.85 34.45 16.90
C ASP A 555 -10.79 33.36 17.13
N GLU A 556 -11.12 32.36 17.95
CA GLU A 556 -10.29 31.17 18.18
C GLU A 556 -10.10 30.38 16.88
N LEU A 557 -11.16 30.19 16.09
CA LEU A 557 -11.09 29.52 14.79
C LEU A 557 -10.19 30.28 13.81
N ASN A 558 -10.32 31.60 13.73
CA ASN A 558 -9.47 32.46 12.91
C ASN A 558 -8.00 32.34 13.33
N MET A 559 -7.73 32.37 14.64
CA MET A 559 -6.37 32.18 15.17
C MET A 559 -5.83 30.79 14.88
N ALA A 560 -6.64 29.74 14.97
CA ALA A 560 -6.25 28.37 14.65
C ALA A 560 -5.88 28.21 13.17
N ILE A 561 -6.68 28.77 12.26
CA ILE A 561 -6.39 28.73 10.81
C ILE A 561 -5.14 29.56 10.50
N LYS A 562 -5.02 30.75 11.09
CA LYS A 562 -3.82 31.58 10.93
C LYS A 562 -2.58 30.82 11.41
N TYR A 563 -2.63 30.19 12.58
CA TYR A 563 -1.52 29.39 13.11
C TYR A 563 -1.15 28.23 12.17
N PHE A 564 -2.15 27.63 11.53
CA PHE A 564 -1.92 26.60 10.52
C PHE A 564 -1.20 27.14 9.27
N GLN A 565 -1.68 28.25 8.69
CA GLN A 565 -1.05 28.94 7.57
C GLN A 565 0.38 29.38 7.91
N ASP A 566 0.58 29.99 9.09
CA ASP A 566 1.89 30.43 9.57
C ASP A 566 2.85 29.23 9.68
N THR A 567 2.38 28.09 10.20
CA THR A 567 3.19 26.86 10.30
C THR A 567 3.61 26.36 8.92
N MET A 568 2.71 26.33 7.94
CA MET A 568 3.06 25.97 6.56
C MET A 568 4.08 26.91 5.95
N MET A 569 3.94 28.21 6.24
CA MET A 569 4.89 29.21 5.78
C MET A 569 6.24 29.13 6.47
N ARG A 570 6.30 28.67 7.72
CA ARG A 570 7.55 28.36 8.40
C ARG A 570 8.27 27.17 7.78
N MET A 571 7.55 26.17 7.29
CA MET A 571 8.17 25.07 6.54
C MET A 571 8.84 25.59 5.26
N ARG A 572 8.12 26.39 4.46
CA ARG A 572 8.64 26.95 3.20
C ARG A 572 9.78 27.95 3.39
N TYR A 573 9.72 28.76 4.44
CA TYR A 573 10.63 29.89 4.67
C TYR A 573 11.59 29.64 5.83
N SER A 574 11.93 28.38 6.05
CA SER A 574 12.99 27.95 6.95
C SER A 574 14.37 28.32 6.40
N SER A 575 15.36 28.46 7.28
CA SER A 575 16.78 28.58 6.93
C SER A 575 17.44 27.23 6.64
N ILE A 576 16.74 26.13 6.89
CA ILE A 576 17.14 24.76 6.52
C ILE A 576 16.16 24.16 5.51
N PRO A 577 16.59 23.22 4.65
CA PRO A 577 15.70 22.50 3.75
C PRO A 577 14.69 21.64 4.52
N THR A 578 13.42 21.74 4.11
CA THR A 578 12.31 20.95 4.63
C THR A 578 11.80 19.93 3.61
N ILE A 579 11.70 18.66 4.01
CA ILE A 579 11.32 17.55 3.13
C ILE A 579 10.05 16.87 3.65
N ALA A 580 8.99 16.84 2.84
CA ALA A 580 7.81 16.02 3.16
C ALA A 580 7.95 14.61 2.56
N ALA A 581 7.60 13.58 3.34
CA ALA A 581 7.64 12.18 2.91
C ALA A 581 6.24 11.55 2.88
N PRO A 582 5.33 11.93 1.95
CA PRO A 582 3.96 11.45 1.93
C PRO A 582 3.82 10.02 1.39
N HIS A 583 2.84 9.30 1.91
CA HIS A 583 2.46 7.93 1.54
C HIS A 583 1.02 7.65 2.01
N GLY A 584 0.39 6.61 1.46
CA GLY A 584 -0.98 6.28 1.81
C GLY A 584 -1.90 7.50 1.60
N MET A 585 -2.90 7.69 2.45
CA MET A 585 -3.72 8.91 2.40
C MET A 585 -2.88 10.12 2.84
N THR A 586 -2.82 11.12 1.95
CA THR A 586 -2.20 12.43 2.17
C THR A 586 -3.22 13.50 1.79
N LEU A 587 -4.20 13.72 2.64
CA LEU A 587 -5.41 14.48 2.29
C LEU A 587 -5.44 15.84 2.99
N GLY A 588 -6.01 16.83 2.32
CA GLY A 588 -6.22 18.18 2.86
C GLY A 588 -4.95 18.76 3.47
N GLY A 589 -4.95 19.04 4.78
CA GLY A 589 -3.77 19.52 5.52
C GLY A 589 -2.45 18.73 5.29
N GLY A 590 -2.51 17.41 5.05
CA GLY A 590 -1.32 16.63 4.68
C GLY A 590 -0.81 16.94 3.27
N CYS A 591 -1.73 17.20 2.34
CA CYS A 591 -1.43 17.73 1.01
C CYS A 591 -0.87 19.15 1.11
N GLU A 592 -1.47 20.02 1.93
CA GLU A 592 -1.01 21.40 2.15
C GLU A 592 0.41 21.44 2.73
N LEU A 593 0.75 20.55 3.66
CA LEU A 593 2.13 20.41 4.14
C LEU A 593 3.09 20.04 3.01
N SER A 594 2.73 19.03 2.21
CA SER A 594 3.55 18.59 1.08
C SER A 594 3.75 19.68 0.03
N LEU A 595 2.70 20.46 -0.23
CA LEU A 595 2.68 21.60 -1.14
C LEU A 595 3.65 22.72 -0.70
N HIS A 596 3.94 22.84 0.60
CA HIS A 596 4.78 23.88 1.19
C HIS A 596 6.20 23.44 1.55
N ALA A 597 6.57 22.18 1.34
CA ALA A 597 7.94 21.70 1.56
C ALA A 597 8.89 22.14 0.41
N ASP A 598 10.18 22.26 0.72
CA ASP A 598 11.23 22.48 -0.29
C ASP A 598 11.38 21.31 -1.24
N LYS A 599 10.99 20.12 -0.82
CA LYS A 599 10.94 18.92 -1.66
C LYS A 599 9.96 17.90 -1.09
N VAL A 600 9.31 17.16 -1.99
CA VAL A 600 8.52 16.00 -1.64
C VAL A 600 9.26 14.72 -2.08
N VAL A 601 9.38 13.78 -1.15
CA VAL A 601 9.82 12.40 -1.40
C VAL A 601 8.62 11.49 -1.20
N ALA A 602 7.82 11.32 -2.25
CA ALA A 602 6.56 10.58 -2.17
C ALA A 602 6.77 9.08 -2.39
N ALA A 603 6.12 8.24 -1.59
CA ALA A 603 5.98 6.82 -1.95
C ALA A 603 5.12 6.70 -3.22
N ALA A 604 5.36 5.71 -4.06
CA ALA A 604 4.54 5.52 -5.28
C ALA A 604 3.04 5.35 -4.96
N GLU A 605 2.73 4.67 -3.84
CA GLU A 605 1.40 4.54 -3.25
C GLU A 605 1.02 5.76 -2.38
N THR A 606 1.07 6.95 -2.96
CA THR A 606 0.59 8.19 -2.35
C THR A 606 -0.75 8.60 -2.94
N TYR A 607 -1.76 8.69 -2.09
CA TYR A 607 -3.12 9.11 -2.42
C TYR A 607 -3.32 10.54 -1.92
N ILE A 608 -3.00 11.53 -2.76
CA ILE A 608 -2.84 12.93 -2.36
C ILE A 608 -3.83 13.85 -3.05
N GLY A 609 -4.41 14.79 -2.29
CA GLY A 609 -5.36 15.76 -2.81
C GLY A 609 -5.94 16.70 -1.77
N LEU A 610 -6.48 17.82 -2.25
CA LEU A 610 -7.21 18.83 -1.48
C LEU A 610 -8.70 18.44 -1.47
N VAL A 611 -9.20 17.96 -0.33
CA VAL A 611 -10.51 17.28 -0.20
C VAL A 611 -11.55 18.09 0.58
N GLU A 612 -11.19 19.30 0.99
CA GLU A 612 -11.96 20.19 1.87
C GLU A 612 -13.36 20.49 1.34
N PHE A 613 -13.53 20.54 0.01
CA PHE A 613 -14.84 20.70 -0.63
C PHE A 613 -15.85 19.64 -0.18
N GLY A 614 -15.39 18.42 0.11
CA GLY A 614 -16.20 17.32 0.59
C GLY A 614 -16.78 17.54 2.00
N VAL A 615 -16.18 18.42 2.80
CA VAL A 615 -16.67 18.82 4.13
C VAL A 615 -17.26 20.23 4.14
N GLY A 616 -17.32 20.91 2.99
CA GLY A 616 -18.02 22.19 2.84
C GLY A 616 -17.15 23.44 2.95
N VAL A 617 -15.83 23.30 2.92
CA VAL A 617 -14.87 24.42 3.00
C VAL A 617 -13.88 24.37 1.83
N ILE A 618 -13.12 25.44 1.63
CA ILE A 618 -11.95 25.43 0.74
C ILE A 618 -10.70 24.99 1.54
N PRO A 619 -9.57 24.65 0.89
CA PRO A 619 -8.29 24.53 1.58
C PRO A 619 -7.93 25.83 2.32
N GLY A 620 -7.53 25.72 3.59
CA GLY A 620 -7.32 26.86 4.49
C GLY A 620 -5.94 26.93 5.14
N GLY A 621 -5.07 25.95 4.92
CA GLY A 621 -3.67 25.94 5.35
C GLY A 621 -2.71 26.48 4.29
N GLY A 622 -3.20 27.19 3.27
CA GLY A 622 -2.42 27.72 2.14
C GLY A 622 -2.58 26.93 0.85
N GLY A 623 -3.41 25.89 0.79
CA GLY A 623 -3.58 25.04 -0.39
C GLY A 623 -4.20 25.77 -1.59
N SER A 624 -5.17 26.66 -1.37
CA SER A 624 -5.80 27.45 -2.44
C SER A 624 -4.82 28.48 -2.98
N LYS A 625 -4.10 29.15 -2.07
CA LYS A 625 -2.99 30.06 -2.39
C LYS A 625 -1.94 29.35 -3.23
N GLU A 626 -1.49 28.17 -2.81
CA GLU A 626 -0.42 27.46 -3.49
C GLU A 626 -0.80 27.04 -4.90
N MET A 627 -2.03 26.56 -5.10
CA MET A 627 -2.50 26.18 -6.43
C MET A 627 -2.66 27.39 -7.35
N ALA A 628 -3.10 28.55 -6.83
CA ALA A 628 -3.11 29.80 -7.59
C ALA A 628 -1.70 30.26 -7.99
N MET A 629 -0.74 30.17 -7.06
CA MET A 629 0.66 30.50 -7.34
C MET A 629 1.29 29.56 -8.37
N ARG A 630 1.03 28.26 -8.30
CA ARG A 630 1.54 27.27 -9.27
C ARG A 630 0.92 27.46 -10.66
N ALA A 631 -0.35 27.87 -10.73
CA ALA A 631 -0.95 28.32 -11.98
C ALA A 631 -0.20 29.53 -12.54
N SER A 632 0.05 30.55 -11.71
CA SER A 632 0.83 31.75 -12.09
C SER A 632 2.23 31.38 -12.61
N ASP A 633 2.94 30.47 -11.95
CA ASP A 633 4.29 30.04 -12.36
C ASP A 633 4.29 29.26 -13.69
N SER A 634 3.14 28.72 -14.08
CA SER A 634 2.95 27.98 -15.33
C SER A 634 2.55 28.87 -16.49
N PHE A 635 2.19 30.14 -16.24
CA PHE A 635 1.83 31.07 -17.32
C PHE A 635 3.04 31.33 -18.23
N ARG A 636 2.79 31.27 -19.52
CA ARG A 636 3.77 31.60 -20.56
C ARG A 636 3.27 32.82 -21.30
N LYS A 637 4.22 33.62 -21.77
CA LYS A 637 3.92 34.77 -22.61
C LYS A 637 3.12 34.29 -23.84
N ASP A 638 2.04 35.01 -24.15
CA ASP A 638 1.16 34.78 -25.29
C ASP A 638 0.27 33.51 -25.21
N ASP A 639 0.30 32.77 -24.10
CA ASP A 639 -0.60 31.62 -23.85
C ASP A 639 -1.92 32.03 -23.17
N VAL A 640 -2.94 31.17 -23.28
CA VAL A 640 -4.25 31.37 -22.62
C VAL A 640 -4.17 31.00 -21.13
N GLU A 641 -3.90 32.00 -20.29
CA GLU A 641 -3.72 31.85 -18.83
C GLU A 641 -4.97 31.32 -18.10
N LEU A 642 -6.16 31.69 -18.59
CA LEU A 642 -7.45 31.29 -17.98
C LEU A 642 -7.65 29.76 -17.94
N ASN A 643 -7.25 29.04 -19.00
CA ASN A 643 -7.40 27.59 -19.07
C ASN A 643 -6.50 26.89 -18.04
N ILE A 644 -5.29 27.40 -17.85
CA ILE A 644 -4.35 26.89 -16.84
C ILE A 644 -4.96 27.08 -15.45
N LEU A 645 -5.38 28.30 -15.11
CA LEU A 645 -5.99 28.58 -13.81
C LEU A 645 -7.27 27.73 -13.58
N GLN A 646 -8.05 27.48 -14.64
CA GLN A 646 -9.23 26.63 -14.59
C GLN A 646 -8.90 25.17 -14.19
N GLU A 647 -7.83 24.59 -14.71
CA GLU A 647 -7.45 23.22 -14.35
C GLU A 647 -7.05 23.09 -12.86
N TYR A 648 -6.33 24.08 -12.32
CA TYR A 648 -6.03 24.14 -10.89
C TYR A 648 -7.31 24.34 -10.06
N PHE A 649 -8.22 25.21 -10.50
CA PHE A 649 -9.52 25.41 -9.86
C PHE A 649 -10.35 24.12 -9.85
N LEU A 650 -10.45 23.41 -10.97
CA LEU A 650 -11.19 22.14 -11.07
C LEU A 650 -10.55 21.04 -10.22
N THR A 651 -9.24 21.06 -10.04
CA THR A 651 -8.54 20.10 -9.17
C THR A 651 -9.02 20.23 -7.73
N ILE A 652 -9.14 21.45 -7.20
CA ILE A 652 -9.68 21.70 -5.86
C ILE A 652 -11.20 21.55 -5.83
N GLY A 653 -11.91 22.20 -6.76
CA GLY A 653 -13.38 22.28 -6.76
C GLY A 653 -14.08 20.94 -6.98
N MET A 654 -13.42 20.00 -7.65
CA MET A 654 -13.90 18.61 -7.78
C MET A 654 -13.31 17.66 -6.72
N ALA A 655 -12.49 18.17 -5.79
CA ALA A 655 -11.76 17.40 -4.79
C ALA A 655 -11.01 16.21 -5.41
N LYS A 656 -10.27 16.45 -6.50
CA LYS A 656 -9.51 15.40 -7.20
C LYS A 656 -8.42 14.86 -6.27
N VAL A 657 -8.36 13.55 -6.14
CA VAL A 657 -7.31 12.83 -5.38
C VAL A 657 -6.53 11.98 -6.37
N ALA A 658 -5.23 12.24 -6.48
CA ALA A 658 -4.33 11.38 -7.23
C ALA A 658 -4.29 9.99 -6.58
N THR A 659 -4.33 8.93 -7.39
CA THR A 659 -4.30 7.53 -6.93
C THR A 659 -2.91 6.90 -6.96
N SER A 660 -1.91 7.71 -7.30
CA SER A 660 -0.48 7.43 -7.19
C SER A 660 0.30 8.74 -7.14
N ALA A 661 1.55 8.70 -6.67
CA ALA A 661 2.43 9.87 -6.76
C ALA A 661 2.66 10.34 -8.20
N TYR A 662 2.61 9.44 -9.18
CA TYR A 662 2.77 9.80 -10.59
C TYR A 662 1.60 10.61 -11.13
N GLU A 663 0.37 10.28 -10.72
CA GLU A 663 -0.83 11.06 -11.07
C GLU A 663 -0.82 12.44 -10.37
N ALA A 664 -0.18 12.57 -9.21
CA ALA A 664 -0.08 13.84 -8.49
C ALA A 664 0.75 14.91 -9.25
N PHE A 665 1.67 14.51 -10.14
CA PHE A 665 2.32 15.45 -11.06
C PHE A 665 1.35 15.99 -12.12
N ASP A 666 0.41 15.17 -12.58
CA ASP A 666 -0.60 15.59 -13.58
C ASP A 666 -1.64 16.53 -12.96
N LEU A 667 -1.87 16.45 -11.64
CA LEU A 667 -2.74 17.37 -10.89
C LEU A 667 -2.03 18.66 -10.43
N GLY A 668 -0.74 18.84 -10.73
CA GLY A 668 0.03 20.01 -10.28
C GLY A 668 0.32 20.03 -8.77
N ILE A 669 0.06 18.92 -8.05
CA ILE A 669 0.34 18.77 -6.62
C ILE A 669 1.82 18.45 -6.38
N LEU A 670 2.42 17.59 -7.20
CA LEU A 670 3.87 17.38 -7.24
C LEU A 670 4.49 18.12 -8.44
N GLN A 671 5.73 18.55 -8.31
CA GLN A 671 6.44 19.35 -9.31
C GLN A 671 7.57 18.53 -9.96
N LYS A 672 7.51 18.38 -11.29
CA LYS A 672 8.54 17.68 -12.07
C LYS A 672 9.89 18.39 -11.94
N GLY A 673 10.97 17.64 -11.78
CA GLY A 673 12.32 18.18 -11.58
C GLY A 673 12.62 18.62 -10.15
N LYS A 674 11.59 18.82 -9.32
CA LYS A 674 11.72 19.08 -7.87
C LYS A 674 11.46 17.80 -7.07
N ASP A 675 10.26 17.24 -7.16
CA ASP A 675 9.83 16.14 -6.30
C ASP A 675 10.23 14.77 -6.85
N VAL A 676 10.40 13.78 -5.97
CA VAL A 676 10.84 12.43 -6.33
C VAL A 676 9.87 11.37 -5.83
N VAL A 677 9.79 10.27 -6.59
CA VAL A 677 8.96 9.11 -6.24
C VAL A 677 9.84 7.94 -5.83
N VAL A 678 9.50 7.32 -4.70
CA VAL A 678 10.15 6.12 -4.18
C VAL A 678 9.18 4.94 -4.32
N VAL A 679 9.58 3.91 -5.07
CA VAL A 679 8.74 2.71 -5.26
C VAL A 679 8.72 1.86 -4.00
N ASN A 680 9.88 1.63 -3.38
CA ASN A 680 9.96 0.94 -2.10
C ASN A 680 9.72 1.88 -0.92
N LYS A 681 8.50 1.88 -0.37
CA LYS A 681 8.13 2.70 0.80
C LYS A 681 9.11 2.54 1.98
N ALA A 682 9.71 1.38 2.20
CA ALA A 682 10.64 1.16 3.30
C ALA A 682 11.91 2.05 3.20
N GLN A 683 12.31 2.45 1.99
CA GLN A 683 13.47 3.33 1.76
C GLN A 683 13.12 4.82 1.86
N GLN A 684 11.85 5.18 1.97
CA GLN A 684 11.38 6.55 1.79
C GLN A 684 12.03 7.54 2.75
N ILE A 685 12.13 7.19 4.05
CA ILE A 685 12.75 8.06 5.06
C ILE A 685 14.26 8.22 4.81
N ALA A 686 14.95 7.13 4.42
CA ALA A 686 16.36 7.18 4.06
C ALA A 686 16.60 8.08 2.83
N VAL A 687 15.75 7.98 1.81
CA VAL A 687 15.80 8.86 0.63
C VAL A 687 15.48 10.30 1.03
N ALA A 688 14.48 10.55 1.87
CA ALA A 688 14.14 11.89 2.36
C ALA A 688 15.30 12.53 3.12
N LYS A 689 15.95 11.79 4.01
CA LYS A 689 17.19 12.20 4.69
C LYS A 689 18.29 12.56 3.69
N ALA A 690 18.54 11.71 2.71
CA ALA A 690 19.56 11.95 1.69
C ALA A 690 19.24 13.20 0.84
N GLN A 691 17.96 13.47 0.53
CA GLN A 691 17.55 14.67 -0.20
C GLN A 691 17.71 15.94 0.64
N ALA A 692 17.37 15.89 1.93
CA ALA A 692 17.61 17.01 2.86
C ALA A 692 19.11 17.35 2.90
N LYS A 693 19.95 16.33 3.11
CA LYS A 693 21.41 16.50 3.16
C LYS A 693 21.98 17.00 1.83
N LEU A 694 21.46 16.52 0.70
CA LEU A 694 21.88 17.01 -0.61
C LEU A 694 21.59 18.50 -0.80
N LEU A 695 20.39 18.97 -0.43
CA LEU A 695 20.05 20.39 -0.51
C LEU A 695 20.92 21.23 0.41
N ALA A 696 21.14 20.78 1.65
CA ALA A 696 22.04 21.45 2.59
C ALA A 696 23.47 21.59 2.02
N ASN A 697 24.04 20.49 1.51
CA ASN A 697 25.38 20.46 0.91
C ASN A 697 25.49 21.32 -0.37
N GLN A 698 24.38 21.60 -1.04
CA GLN A 698 24.34 22.50 -2.21
C GLN A 698 24.32 23.99 -1.81
N GLY A 699 24.38 24.31 -0.52
CA GLY A 699 24.33 25.69 -0.03
C GLY A 699 22.91 26.23 0.02
N TYR A 700 21.96 25.43 0.51
CA TYR A 700 20.57 25.85 0.70
C TYR A 700 20.51 27.21 1.42
N THR A 701 19.73 28.13 0.88
CA THR A 701 19.53 29.47 1.43
C THR A 701 18.05 29.73 1.54
N LYS A 702 17.64 30.33 2.67
CA LYS A 702 16.25 30.71 2.96
C LYS A 702 15.61 31.43 1.76
N PRO A 703 14.50 30.92 1.21
CA PRO A 703 13.78 31.58 0.14
C PRO A 703 13.24 32.95 0.56
N VAL A 704 13.09 33.86 -0.41
CA VAL A 704 12.45 35.17 -0.18
C VAL A 704 10.93 35.03 -0.33
N LYS A 705 10.16 35.65 0.56
CA LYS A 705 8.69 35.69 0.47
C LYS A 705 8.25 36.32 -0.84
N ARG A 706 7.33 35.66 -1.55
CA ARG A 706 6.96 36.08 -2.91
C ARG A 706 5.97 37.24 -2.92
N LYS A 707 6.14 38.12 -3.91
CA LYS A 707 5.32 39.32 -4.19
C LYS A 707 4.93 39.43 -5.67
N ASP A 708 5.23 38.40 -6.42
CA ASP A 708 5.23 38.34 -7.88
C ASP A 708 4.23 37.30 -8.40
N ILE A 709 3.17 37.00 -7.63
CA ILE A 709 2.13 36.06 -8.05
C ILE A 709 1.14 36.81 -8.94
N LYS A 710 1.04 36.42 -10.20
CA LYS A 710 0.08 36.99 -11.15
C LYS A 710 -1.29 36.38 -10.93
N VAL A 711 -2.22 37.20 -10.47
CA VAL A 711 -3.65 36.89 -10.39
C VAL A 711 -4.40 37.58 -11.52
N LEU A 712 -5.52 37.02 -11.96
CA LEU A 712 -6.23 37.46 -13.18
C LEU A 712 -7.48 38.32 -12.90
N GLY A 713 -7.79 38.59 -11.62
CA GLY A 713 -8.86 39.47 -11.20
C GLY A 713 -10.24 39.10 -11.78
N LYS A 714 -11.05 40.13 -12.07
CA LYS A 714 -12.42 40.00 -12.58
C LYS A 714 -12.57 39.17 -13.84
N GLN A 715 -11.54 39.10 -14.69
CA GLN A 715 -11.59 38.28 -15.91
C GLN A 715 -11.71 36.79 -15.57
N ALA A 716 -10.88 36.28 -14.65
CA ALA A 716 -10.97 34.90 -14.20
C ALA A 716 -12.18 34.66 -13.30
N LEU A 717 -12.49 35.60 -12.41
CA LEU A 717 -13.64 35.49 -11.52
C LEU A 717 -14.95 35.35 -12.32
N GLY A 718 -15.15 36.19 -13.33
CA GLY A 718 -16.32 36.11 -14.21
C GLY A 718 -16.45 34.75 -14.92
N MET A 719 -15.34 34.22 -15.46
CA MET A 719 -15.31 32.88 -16.07
C MET A 719 -15.74 31.79 -15.07
N PHE A 720 -15.24 31.83 -13.84
CA PHE A 720 -15.61 30.85 -12.81
C PHE A 720 -17.07 30.96 -12.37
N LEU A 721 -17.58 32.18 -12.19
CA LEU A 721 -18.97 32.40 -11.82
C LEU A 721 -19.93 31.86 -12.90
N VAL A 722 -19.65 32.15 -14.18
CA VAL A 722 -20.45 31.60 -15.29
C VAL A 722 -20.39 30.07 -15.31
N GLY A 723 -19.22 29.48 -15.07
CA GLY A 723 -19.03 28.03 -15.03
C GLY A 723 -19.84 27.38 -13.91
N THR A 724 -19.74 27.90 -12.69
CA THR A 724 -20.48 27.37 -11.53
C THR A 724 -21.98 27.57 -11.66
N ASP A 725 -22.44 28.70 -12.22
CA ASP A 725 -23.85 28.94 -12.56
C ASP A 725 -24.37 27.89 -13.54
N SER A 726 -23.61 27.62 -14.60
CA SER A 726 -23.96 26.63 -15.61
C SER A 726 -24.04 25.22 -15.03
N MET A 727 -23.09 24.84 -14.17
CA MET A 727 -23.10 23.54 -13.48
C MET A 727 -24.28 23.40 -12.53
N GLN A 728 -24.65 24.47 -11.81
CA GLN A 728 -25.81 24.47 -10.91
C GLN A 728 -27.11 24.37 -11.71
N ALA A 729 -27.28 25.19 -12.75
CA ALA A 729 -28.45 25.18 -13.62
C ALA A 729 -28.67 23.81 -14.29
N SER A 730 -27.57 23.15 -14.64
CA SER A 730 -27.55 21.79 -15.20
C SER A 730 -27.67 20.67 -14.16
N LYS A 731 -27.87 21.00 -12.88
CA LYS A 731 -27.99 20.06 -11.75
C LYS A 731 -26.77 19.15 -11.51
N TYR A 732 -25.58 19.56 -11.97
CA TYR A 732 -24.33 18.86 -11.67
C TYR A 732 -23.82 19.12 -10.24
N ILE A 733 -24.10 20.31 -9.70
CA ILE A 733 -23.68 20.72 -8.35
C ILE A 733 -24.86 21.33 -7.58
N SER A 734 -24.83 21.24 -6.24
CA SER A 734 -25.84 21.87 -5.40
C SER A 734 -25.65 23.39 -5.31
N ALA A 735 -26.64 24.09 -4.76
CA ALA A 735 -26.49 25.52 -4.44
C ALA A 735 -25.35 25.79 -3.45
N HIS A 736 -25.10 24.85 -2.52
CA HIS A 736 -24.00 24.97 -1.56
C HIS A 736 -22.64 24.70 -2.22
N ASP A 737 -22.57 23.71 -3.11
CA ASP A 737 -21.37 23.45 -3.90
C ASP A 737 -20.96 24.68 -4.72
N LYS A 738 -21.93 25.36 -5.36
CA LYS A 738 -21.69 26.64 -6.04
C LYS A 738 -21.15 27.71 -5.09
N LYS A 739 -21.72 27.83 -3.89
CA LYS A 739 -21.25 28.83 -2.91
C LYS A 739 -19.79 28.61 -2.52
N ILE A 740 -19.40 27.37 -2.23
CA ILE A 740 -18.02 26.99 -1.92
C ILE A 740 -17.11 27.25 -3.14
N ALA A 741 -17.55 26.83 -4.33
CA ALA A 741 -16.83 27.05 -5.58
C ALA A 741 -16.61 28.54 -5.88
N ASN A 742 -17.58 29.40 -5.59
CA ASN A 742 -17.45 30.85 -5.77
C ASN A 742 -16.48 31.47 -4.77
N LYS A 743 -16.44 30.99 -3.53
CA LYS A 743 -15.42 31.39 -2.55
C LYS A 743 -14.02 30.96 -2.99
N LEU A 744 -13.86 29.74 -3.51
CA LEU A 744 -12.59 29.31 -4.11
C LEU A 744 -12.20 30.19 -5.32
N ALA A 745 -13.16 30.47 -6.21
CA ALA A 745 -12.95 31.30 -7.39
C ALA A 745 -12.46 32.70 -7.01
N TYR A 746 -13.06 33.29 -5.97
CA TYR A 746 -12.64 34.57 -5.42
C TYR A 746 -11.18 34.54 -4.98
N VAL A 747 -10.77 33.52 -4.22
CA VAL A 747 -9.37 33.39 -3.76
C VAL A 747 -8.41 33.20 -4.94
N MET A 748 -8.70 32.26 -5.85
CA MET A 748 -7.80 31.93 -6.95
C MET A 748 -7.71 33.02 -8.02
N ALA A 749 -8.75 33.84 -8.18
CA ALA A 749 -8.72 35.03 -9.04
C ALA A 749 -7.98 36.22 -8.42
N GLY A 750 -7.60 36.13 -7.13
CA GLY A 750 -6.98 37.23 -6.40
C GLY A 750 -7.98 38.29 -5.93
N GLY A 751 -9.20 37.88 -5.58
CA GLY A 751 -10.28 38.76 -5.13
C GLY A 751 -10.98 39.52 -6.27
N ASP A 752 -11.57 40.67 -5.94
CA ASP A 752 -12.34 41.51 -6.88
C ASP A 752 -11.48 42.55 -7.63
N LEU A 753 -10.21 42.22 -7.91
CA LEU A 753 -9.30 43.12 -8.62
C LEU A 753 -9.80 43.41 -10.03
N SER A 754 -9.80 44.69 -10.44
CA SER A 754 -10.32 45.13 -11.74
C SER A 754 -9.52 44.62 -12.93
N GLU A 755 -8.25 44.28 -12.72
CA GLU A 755 -7.32 43.87 -13.76
C GLU A 755 -6.31 42.83 -13.23
N PRO A 756 -5.66 42.05 -14.12
CA PRO A 756 -4.57 41.18 -13.74
C PRO A 756 -3.47 41.95 -13.00
N SER A 757 -3.05 41.45 -11.85
CA SER A 757 -2.17 42.14 -10.92
C SER A 757 -1.14 41.19 -10.31
N LEU A 758 0.00 41.74 -9.88
CA LEU A 758 0.96 41.01 -9.04
C LEU A 758 0.61 41.18 -7.57
N VAL A 759 0.48 40.08 -6.85
CA VAL A 759 0.16 40.05 -5.42
C VAL A 759 1.18 39.23 -4.63
N SER A 760 1.17 39.42 -3.31
CA SER A 760 1.97 38.61 -2.40
C SER A 760 1.28 37.33 -1.96
N GLU A 761 2.05 36.37 -1.47
CA GLU A 761 1.47 35.19 -0.84
C GLU A 761 0.60 35.55 0.37
N GLN A 762 1.02 36.55 1.15
CA GLN A 762 0.26 37.00 2.31
C GLN A 762 -1.13 37.53 1.90
N TYR A 763 -1.21 38.28 0.80
CA TYR A 763 -2.49 38.74 0.25
C TYR A 763 -3.43 37.57 -0.05
N LEU A 764 -2.92 36.51 -0.71
CA LEU A 764 -3.70 35.32 -1.03
C LEU A 764 -4.08 34.51 0.23
N LEU A 765 -3.18 34.39 1.20
CA LEU A 765 -3.45 33.71 2.48
C LEU A 765 -4.54 34.41 3.28
N ASP A 766 -4.56 35.75 3.28
CA ASP A 766 -5.57 36.52 4.02
C ASP A 766 -6.96 36.36 3.40
N ILE A 767 -7.09 36.42 2.07
CA ILE A 767 -8.39 36.16 1.41
C ILE A 767 -8.80 34.68 1.47
N GLU A 768 -7.84 33.75 1.47
CA GLU A 768 -8.11 32.31 1.70
C GLU A 768 -8.69 32.08 3.10
N ARG A 769 -8.09 32.69 4.12
CA ARG A 769 -8.56 32.58 5.51
C ARG A 769 -9.94 33.20 5.69
N GLU A 770 -10.21 34.37 5.11
CA GLU A 770 -11.56 34.96 5.10
C GLU A 770 -12.57 34.02 4.47
N ALA A 771 -12.27 33.49 3.27
CA ALA A 771 -13.18 32.63 2.54
C ALA A 771 -13.46 31.32 3.31
N PHE A 772 -12.43 30.73 3.93
CA PHE A 772 -12.59 29.57 4.81
C PHE A 772 -13.50 29.87 6.00
N LEU A 773 -13.23 30.94 6.74
CA LEU A 773 -14.00 31.34 7.92
C LEU A 773 -15.46 31.62 7.56
N SER A 774 -15.70 32.34 6.48
CA SER A 774 -17.04 32.61 5.97
C SER A 774 -17.80 31.33 5.62
N LEU A 775 -17.13 30.26 5.17
CA LEU A 775 -17.79 28.98 4.89
C LEU A 775 -18.08 28.19 6.18
N CYS A 776 -17.31 28.38 7.25
CA CYS A 776 -17.56 27.76 8.54
C CYS A 776 -18.81 28.29 9.24
N THR A 777 -19.29 29.48 8.90
CA THR A 777 -20.56 30.02 9.44
C THR A 777 -21.80 29.44 8.76
N GLU A 778 -21.63 28.71 7.64
CA GLU A 778 -22.73 28.19 6.86
C GLU A 778 -23.32 26.91 7.48
N ARG A 779 -24.62 26.93 7.78
CA ARG A 779 -25.34 25.75 8.30
C ARG A 779 -25.09 24.48 7.48
N LYS A 780 -25.12 24.58 6.15
CA LYS A 780 -24.89 23.43 5.27
C LYS A 780 -23.47 22.88 5.35
N THR A 781 -22.46 23.73 5.62
CA THR A 781 -21.09 23.28 5.89
C THR A 781 -21.02 22.53 7.21
N LEU A 782 -21.64 23.04 8.28
CA LEU A 782 -21.70 22.35 9.57
C LEU A 782 -22.39 20.98 9.45
N GLU A 783 -23.47 20.88 8.66
CA GLU A 783 -24.12 19.60 8.33
C GLU A 783 -23.17 18.63 7.61
N ARG A 784 -22.36 19.10 6.66
CA ARG A 784 -21.36 18.28 5.95
C ARG A 784 -20.26 17.78 6.88
N ILE A 785 -19.70 18.66 7.72
CA ILE A 785 -18.67 18.27 8.69
C ILE A 785 -19.24 17.25 9.68
N GLN A 786 -20.44 17.50 10.23
CA GLN A 786 -21.09 16.57 11.15
C GLN A 786 -21.36 15.21 10.48
N HIS A 787 -21.81 15.20 9.22
CA HIS A 787 -22.03 13.96 8.48
C HIS A 787 -20.72 13.20 8.26
N MET A 788 -19.64 13.88 7.86
CA MET A 788 -18.32 13.28 7.69
C MET A 788 -17.80 12.67 9.01
N LEU A 789 -17.94 13.37 10.14
CA LEU A 789 -17.56 12.87 11.47
C LEU A 789 -18.35 11.63 11.88
N LYS A 790 -19.65 11.57 11.53
CA LYS A 790 -20.54 10.45 11.88
C LYS A 790 -20.37 9.24 10.96
N THR A 791 -20.18 9.46 9.65
CA THR A 791 -20.27 8.39 8.63
C THR A 791 -18.96 8.09 7.91
N GLY A 792 -17.97 8.99 8.01
CA GLY A 792 -16.74 8.95 7.23
C GLY A 792 -16.96 9.19 5.73
N LYS A 793 -18.10 9.75 5.33
CA LYS A 793 -18.45 10.02 3.92
C LYS A 793 -18.83 11.49 3.72
N PRO A 794 -18.52 12.08 2.55
CA PRO A 794 -19.02 13.40 2.17
C PRO A 794 -20.55 13.44 2.08
N LEU A 795 -21.14 14.58 2.44
CA LEU A 795 -22.54 14.90 2.20
C LEU A 795 -22.63 15.96 1.09
N ARG A 796 -23.54 15.79 0.12
CA ARG A 796 -23.88 16.81 -0.87
C ARG A 796 -25.30 17.30 -0.65
N ASN A 797 -25.43 18.42 0.08
CA ASN A 797 -26.66 19.13 0.44
C ASN A 797 -26.75 20.52 -0.21
#